data_AF-A0A7U2MSS2-F1
#
_entry.id   AF-A0A7U2MSS2-F1
#
_cell.length_a   1.000
_cell.length_b   1.000
_cell.length_c   1.000
_cell.angle_alpha   90.00
_cell.angle_beta   90.00
_cell.angle_gamma   90.00
#
_symmetry.space_group_name_H-M   'P 1'
#
loop_
_entity.id
_entity.type
_entity.pdbx_description
1 polymer ?
#
loop_
_entity_poly.entity_id
_entity_poly.type
_entity_poly.pdbx_seq_one_letter_code
_entity_poly.pdbx_strand_id
1 'polypeptide(L)'
;MAPSAEPVSGQNKPYRSGDPRLAVVDEEAEQPPKFDDPYQERRYLKHRLALAFRIFAKLDLSEGVAGHITVRDPVDPTSFWVNPFGMHFSLIEDDDLIRVDHSGTVVEGGKNKRLNYGILVIKFLTSPAAYAIHAEIHRARPDVLCAAHSHSLYGRAICATGKTLDMLTQDFCVFWNDHVLYSNFAGLVLAADEGKAIAAALGNKKAALLGNHGILTVGPTIEATVAWFVLLERCCQIQLAADASAAGTGRPLVTIGEDEARATWEAVGTIGNGYFQGLPLFQVAEREFGERTLLDRSFPCKIIVPHSSGNTGHLKIPGDGILSRWRCFPNSDIRRMSPISIDLPSRSSSVGYKMSSEAKGSAIHMESTTPANLDIDGKDGNGELDTQSVIIDEETNKRLLRKIDIRLMPVKPFGIAYNGRKMCFTYALQYYDKALLSQAAIFGLREDLDLQSGLRYSWITWVSQKVTVARVCPIICILWSLIVLCTPACSTYTGILINRFMLGVIESGVSPAFMLCTGAWYTHSEQVLRSSLWYSFSGGSNIISPLINYGLGHITSGSLHPWQYMYLIAGLATLAWAIALFFVFPGSPQTAKGFTAEERMLLLERVRANNAGAENRTFKWYQIYEALCSYHFWCIFLLSTLSSTGSGAVTTFGSIIFNGMGFSTFESLLLNIPIGALAFICVLGSGYIGRKYPNARLHTVSASCIPVIVGGCMLWRLPSSKTAARIIGFYLINFFSAAWVQCIAMGTSNVAGYTKKATMAAGTFMGYSLGNIIGPLTFDARYAPRYDPGFEALIICFAIALVLSQVFRALMALQNHRRDQRFGPPTAECGLQDLTDKENKSFRYPL
;
A
#
# COMPACT_ATOMS: atom_id res chain seq x y z
N MET A 1 0.51 17.22 -39.80
CA MET A 1 -0.53 18.26 -39.90
C MET A 1 -1.80 17.59 -40.39
N ALA A 2 -2.77 17.36 -39.50
CA ALA A 2 -4.11 16.95 -39.93
C ALA A 2 -4.82 18.19 -40.49
N PRO A 3 -5.67 18.05 -41.53
CA PRO A 3 -6.35 19.19 -42.13
C PRO A 3 -7.30 19.82 -41.12
N SER A 4 -7.18 21.15 -40.96
CA SER A 4 -8.12 21.95 -40.18
C SER A 4 -9.49 21.85 -40.83
N ALA A 5 -10.45 21.21 -40.16
CA ALA A 5 -11.86 21.38 -40.50
C ALA A 5 -12.21 22.86 -40.31
N GLU A 6 -12.56 23.56 -41.39
CA GLU A 6 -13.12 24.90 -41.31
C GLU A 6 -14.44 24.84 -40.52
N PRO A 7 -14.69 25.80 -39.61
CA PRO A 7 -15.99 25.89 -38.95
C PRO A 7 -17.05 26.20 -39.99
N VAL A 8 -18.10 25.38 -40.03
CA VAL A 8 -19.28 25.58 -40.87
C VAL A 8 -19.87 26.95 -40.57
N SER A 9 -19.79 27.86 -41.54
CA SER A 9 -20.42 29.19 -41.51
C SER A 9 -21.93 29.07 -41.71
N GLY A 10 -22.60 28.43 -40.76
CA GLY A 10 -24.05 28.48 -40.64
C GLY A 10 -24.46 29.85 -40.10
N GLN A 11 -25.40 30.50 -40.76
CA GLN A 11 -26.03 31.75 -40.31
C GLN A 11 -26.52 31.60 -38.86
N ASN A 12 -25.80 32.15 -37.88
CA ASN A 12 -26.23 32.21 -36.49
C ASN A 12 -27.43 33.17 -36.37
N LYS A 13 -28.64 32.67 -36.59
CA LYS A 13 -29.80 33.27 -35.93
C LYS A 13 -29.59 33.10 -34.43
N PRO A 14 -29.57 34.17 -33.62
CA PRO A 14 -29.49 34.04 -32.17
C PRO A 14 -30.76 33.32 -31.70
N TYR A 15 -30.60 32.07 -31.25
CA TYR A 15 -31.67 31.38 -30.54
C TYR A 15 -31.79 32.04 -29.17
N ARG A 16 -32.95 32.64 -28.87
CA ARG A 16 -33.23 33.13 -27.51
C ARG A 16 -33.40 31.94 -26.59
N SER A 17 -32.85 32.03 -25.37
CA SER A 17 -33.18 31.10 -24.29
C SER A 17 -34.71 31.03 -24.16
N GLY A 18 -35.27 29.84 -23.98
CA GLY A 18 -36.70 29.67 -23.68
C GLY A 18 -37.07 30.37 -22.38
N ASP A 19 -38.38 30.52 -22.10
CA ASP A 19 -38.84 31.15 -20.85
C ASP A 19 -38.31 30.37 -19.63
N PRO A 20 -37.42 30.94 -18.80
CA PRO A 20 -36.81 30.26 -17.65
C PRO A 20 -37.84 29.72 -16.66
N ARG A 21 -39.02 30.36 -16.60
CA ARG A 21 -40.12 29.96 -15.70
C ARG A 21 -40.69 28.58 -16.02
N LEU A 22 -40.45 28.05 -17.22
CA LEU A 22 -40.87 26.70 -17.61
C LEU A 22 -39.96 25.59 -17.05
N ALA A 23 -38.79 25.93 -16.51
CA ALA A 23 -37.87 24.97 -15.89
C ALA A 23 -38.21 24.66 -14.42
N VAL A 24 -39.17 25.38 -13.83
CA VAL A 24 -39.58 25.24 -12.42
C VAL A 24 -40.32 23.93 -12.23
N VAL A 25 -39.86 23.11 -11.28
CA VAL A 25 -40.56 21.90 -10.83
C VAL A 25 -41.57 22.32 -9.75
N ASP A 26 -42.64 21.54 -9.58
CA ASP A 26 -43.69 21.74 -8.56
C ASP A 26 -43.15 22.36 -7.24
N GLU A 27 -43.75 23.45 -6.75
CA GLU A 27 -43.28 24.20 -5.56
C GLU A 27 -43.11 23.31 -4.33
N GLU A 28 -43.88 22.21 -4.25
CA GLU A 28 -43.84 21.25 -3.14
C GLU A 28 -42.67 20.24 -3.23
N ALA A 29 -42.01 20.13 -4.38
CA ALA A 29 -40.84 19.29 -4.60
C ALA A 29 -39.51 20.03 -4.37
N GLU A 30 -39.53 21.37 -4.41
CA GLU A 30 -38.34 22.23 -4.29
C GLU A 30 -38.07 22.75 -2.86
N GLN A 31 -38.87 22.33 -1.86
CA GLN A 31 -38.77 22.84 -0.50
C GLN A 31 -38.45 21.74 0.53
N PRO A 32 -37.71 22.08 1.62
CA PRO A 32 -37.50 21.17 2.74
C PRO A 32 -38.81 20.86 3.48
N PRO A 33 -38.91 19.71 4.17
CA PRO A 33 -40.07 19.41 4.99
C PRO A 33 -40.23 20.44 6.11
N LYS A 34 -41.49 20.81 6.40
CA LYS A 34 -41.85 21.69 7.51
C LYS A 34 -42.10 20.87 8.77
N PHE A 35 -41.66 21.38 9.92
CA PHE A 35 -41.84 20.75 11.22
C PHE A 35 -42.51 21.72 12.19
N ASP A 36 -43.54 21.26 12.90
CA ASP A 36 -44.18 22.06 13.96
C ASP A 36 -43.38 22.02 15.29
N ASP A 37 -42.57 20.98 15.48
CA ASP A 37 -41.74 20.78 16.67
C ASP A 37 -40.25 21.01 16.35
N PRO A 38 -39.61 22.03 16.94
CA PRO A 38 -38.21 22.36 16.65
C PRO A 38 -37.23 21.25 17.09
N TYR A 39 -37.61 20.37 18.02
CA TYR A 39 -36.78 19.22 18.39
C TYR A 39 -36.85 18.10 17.34
N GLN A 40 -37.97 17.96 16.62
CA GLN A 40 -38.06 17.05 15.47
C GLN A 40 -37.24 17.59 14.30
N GLU A 41 -37.33 18.90 14.03
CA GLU A 41 -36.49 19.57 13.04
C GLU A 41 -35.00 19.40 13.37
N ARG A 42 -34.60 19.58 14.63
CA ARG A 42 -33.21 19.34 15.08
C ARG A 42 -32.75 17.91 14.76
N ARG A 43 -33.56 16.90 15.04
CA ARG A 43 -33.22 15.49 14.73
C ARG A 43 -33.04 15.29 13.23
N TYR A 44 -33.95 15.83 12.43
CA TYR A 44 -33.87 15.79 10.98
C TYR A 44 -32.61 16.47 10.45
N LEU A 45 -32.30 17.68 10.91
CA LEU A 45 -31.12 18.44 10.45
C LEU A 45 -29.81 17.77 10.88
N LYS A 46 -29.72 17.19 12.08
CA LYS A 46 -28.56 16.41 12.51
C LYS A 46 -28.34 15.20 11.60
N HIS A 47 -29.41 14.49 11.29
CA HIS A 47 -29.36 13.34 10.39
C HIS A 47 -28.90 13.73 8.98
N ARG A 48 -29.50 14.79 8.42
CA ARG A 48 -29.08 15.36 7.14
C ARG A 48 -27.62 15.81 7.14
N LEU A 49 -27.16 16.42 8.22
CA LEU A 49 -25.77 16.85 8.34
C LEU A 49 -24.80 15.66 8.36
N ALA A 50 -25.12 14.57 9.05
CA ALA A 50 -24.31 13.35 9.03
C ALA A 50 -24.23 12.74 7.61
N LEU A 51 -25.36 12.70 6.89
CA LEU A 51 -25.37 12.28 5.49
C LEU A 51 -24.54 13.20 4.58
N ALA A 52 -24.57 14.53 4.81
CA ALA A 52 -23.76 15.48 4.05
C ALA A 52 -22.25 15.19 4.14
N PHE A 53 -21.74 14.88 5.34
CA PHE A 53 -20.34 14.47 5.49
C PHE A 53 -20.02 13.19 4.72
N ARG A 54 -20.92 12.21 4.76
CA ARG A 54 -20.72 10.94 4.04
C ARG A 54 -20.77 11.11 2.53
N ILE A 55 -21.62 12.02 2.02
CA ILE A 55 -21.60 12.46 0.63
C ILE A 55 -20.23 13.06 0.28
N PHE A 56 -19.70 13.95 1.12
CA PHE A 56 -18.37 14.54 0.92
C PHE A 56 -17.28 13.45 0.89
N ALA A 57 -17.31 12.50 1.83
CA ALA A 57 -16.34 11.40 1.86
C ALA A 57 -16.42 10.51 0.62
N LYS A 58 -17.64 10.19 0.16
CA LYS A 58 -17.87 9.34 -1.01
C LYS A 58 -17.42 10.00 -2.31
N LEU A 59 -17.58 11.31 -2.41
CA LEU A 59 -17.17 12.10 -3.57
C LEU A 59 -15.70 12.56 -3.49
N ASP A 60 -14.94 12.05 -2.52
CA ASP A 60 -13.52 12.37 -2.30
C ASP A 60 -13.27 13.87 -2.07
N LEU A 61 -14.21 14.52 -1.37
CA LEU A 61 -14.14 15.94 -1.01
C LEU A 61 -13.50 16.17 0.36
N SER A 62 -13.18 15.10 1.12
CA SER A 62 -12.50 15.16 2.42
C SER A 62 -10.98 15.09 2.27
N GLU A 63 -10.25 15.92 3.01
CA GLU A 63 -8.78 15.91 3.01
C GLU A 63 -8.24 15.80 4.44
N GLY A 64 -7.82 14.60 4.83
CA GLY A 64 -7.31 14.32 6.17
C GLY A 64 -8.30 14.72 7.28
N VAL A 65 -7.95 15.76 8.04
CA VAL A 65 -8.77 16.31 9.14
C VAL A 65 -9.34 17.70 8.82
N ALA A 66 -9.10 18.22 7.61
CA ALA A 66 -9.58 19.52 7.18
C ALA A 66 -11.04 19.46 6.71
N GLY A 67 -11.72 20.60 6.82
CA GLY A 67 -13.11 20.76 6.42
C GLY A 67 -14.10 20.64 7.58
N HIS A 68 -15.22 21.33 7.41
CA HIS A 68 -16.33 21.37 8.36
C HIS A 68 -17.61 21.80 7.65
N ILE A 69 -18.72 21.22 8.08
CA ILE A 69 -20.07 21.61 7.67
C ILE A 69 -20.81 21.98 8.95
N THR A 70 -21.38 23.19 9.00
CA THR A 70 -22.15 23.68 10.14
C THR A 70 -23.60 23.87 9.75
N VAL A 71 -24.52 23.50 10.65
CA VAL A 71 -25.94 23.85 10.52
C VAL A 71 -26.39 24.58 11.78
N ARG A 72 -27.12 25.68 11.63
CA ARG A 72 -27.74 26.41 12.73
C ARG A 72 -28.78 25.54 13.42
N ASP A 73 -28.76 25.54 14.74
CA ASP A 73 -29.71 24.77 15.52
C ASP A 73 -31.11 25.42 15.55
N PRO A 74 -32.20 24.69 15.27
CA PRO A 74 -33.54 25.28 15.21
C PRO A 74 -34.15 25.58 16.59
N VAL A 75 -33.63 24.99 17.68
CA VAL A 75 -34.12 25.22 19.05
C VAL A 75 -33.37 26.38 19.72
N ASP A 76 -32.06 26.50 19.48
CA ASP A 76 -31.17 27.56 19.92
C ASP A 76 -30.41 28.14 18.70
N PRO A 77 -31.01 29.10 17.97
CA PRO A 77 -30.46 29.67 16.73
C PRO A 77 -29.12 30.41 16.88
N THR A 78 -28.64 30.59 18.12
CA THR A 78 -27.33 31.18 18.43
C THR A 78 -26.19 30.15 18.44
N SER A 79 -26.53 28.87 18.20
CA SER A 79 -25.61 27.73 18.23
C SER A 79 -25.72 26.88 16.97
N PHE A 80 -24.72 26.02 16.73
CA PHE A 80 -24.54 25.31 15.47
C PHE A 80 -24.07 23.87 15.72
N TRP A 81 -24.62 22.92 14.97
CA TRP A 81 -24.10 21.55 14.91
C TRP A 81 -22.99 21.44 13.89
N VAL A 82 -21.92 20.73 14.25
CA VAL A 82 -20.72 20.55 13.43
C VAL A 82 -20.08 19.18 13.69
N ASN A 83 -19.26 18.70 12.76
CA ASN A 83 -18.47 17.49 12.95
C ASN A 83 -17.42 17.62 14.06
N PRO A 84 -17.14 16.53 14.80
CA PRO A 84 -16.04 16.49 15.73
C PRO A 84 -14.70 16.35 14.98
N PHE A 85 -13.68 17.03 15.48
CA PHE A 85 -12.34 17.03 14.89
C PHE A 85 -11.63 15.69 15.06
N GLY A 86 -10.95 15.28 13.97
CA GLY A 86 -10.19 14.02 13.90
C GLY A 86 -11.04 12.79 13.58
N MET A 87 -12.35 12.95 13.34
CA MET A 87 -13.21 11.88 12.82
C MET A 87 -13.32 12.00 11.30
N HIS A 88 -13.05 10.90 10.59
CA HIS A 88 -13.19 10.87 9.13
C HIS A 88 -14.66 11.05 8.73
N PHE A 89 -14.92 11.82 7.67
CA PHE A 89 -16.28 12.19 7.25
C PHE A 89 -17.18 10.98 6.97
N SER A 90 -16.63 9.86 6.48
CA SER A 90 -17.41 8.63 6.24
C SER A 90 -17.95 7.95 7.49
N LEU A 91 -17.38 8.25 8.67
CA LEU A 91 -17.74 7.60 9.93
C LEU A 91 -18.75 8.41 10.76
N ILE A 92 -19.01 9.66 10.39
CA ILE A 92 -19.83 10.57 11.20
C ILE A 92 -21.28 10.08 11.25
N GLU A 93 -21.78 9.85 12.47
CA GLU A 93 -23.18 9.60 12.77
C GLU A 93 -23.82 10.83 13.46
N ASP A 94 -25.15 10.85 13.51
CA ASP A 94 -25.94 11.91 14.15
C ASP A 94 -25.50 12.16 15.60
N ASP A 95 -25.17 11.09 16.33
CA ASP A 95 -24.75 11.12 17.73
C ASP A 95 -23.30 11.63 17.92
N ASP A 96 -22.50 11.66 16.86
CA ASP A 96 -21.12 12.16 16.91
C ASP A 96 -21.05 13.68 16.80
N LEU A 97 -22.07 14.30 16.20
CA LEU A 97 -22.14 15.75 16.01
C LEU A 97 -22.10 16.49 17.35
N ILE A 98 -21.36 17.61 17.37
CA ILE A 98 -21.23 18.50 18.53
C ILE A 98 -21.93 19.83 18.25
N ARG A 99 -22.58 20.40 19.27
CA ARG A 99 -23.20 21.72 19.21
C ARG A 99 -22.27 22.75 19.81
N VAL A 100 -22.05 23.84 19.10
CA VAL A 100 -21.05 24.87 19.40
C VAL A 100 -21.72 26.23 19.36
N ASP A 101 -21.39 27.10 20.31
CA ASP A 101 -21.85 28.50 20.29
C ASP A 101 -20.99 29.39 19.38
N HIS A 102 -21.43 30.62 19.16
CA HIS A 102 -20.69 31.61 18.36
C HIS A 102 -19.26 31.93 18.81
N SER A 103 -18.88 31.58 20.05
CA SER A 103 -17.51 31.75 20.57
C SER A 103 -16.61 30.56 20.24
N GLY A 104 -17.18 29.46 19.74
CA GLY A 104 -16.48 28.21 19.50
C GLY A 104 -16.47 27.27 20.70
N THR A 105 -17.28 27.54 21.73
CA THR A 105 -17.39 26.68 22.92
C THR A 105 -18.36 25.54 22.63
N VAL A 106 -17.92 24.30 22.88
CA VAL A 106 -18.77 23.11 22.72
C VAL A 106 -19.77 23.04 23.88
N VAL A 107 -21.07 23.20 23.57
CA VAL A 107 -22.16 23.23 24.55
C VAL A 107 -22.70 21.82 24.82
N GLU A 108 -22.89 21.00 23.79
CA GLU A 108 -23.41 19.63 23.92
C GLU A 108 -23.04 18.75 22.72
N GLY A 109 -23.47 17.48 22.75
CA GLY A 109 -23.28 16.51 21.65
C GLY A 109 -21.93 15.78 21.69
N GLY A 110 -21.84 14.71 20.88
CA GLY A 110 -20.63 13.94 20.56
C GLY A 110 -19.91 13.26 21.74
N LYS A 111 -19.51 11.99 21.56
CA LYS A 111 -18.51 11.38 22.46
C LYS A 111 -17.15 12.08 22.31
N ASN A 112 -16.82 12.50 21.09
CA ASN A 112 -15.64 13.29 20.80
C ASN A 112 -16.00 14.79 20.80
N LYS A 113 -15.56 15.52 21.83
CA LYS A 113 -15.83 16.97 21.98
C LYS A 113 -14.73 17.87 21.41
N ARG A 114 -13.82 17.32 20.59
CA ARG A 114 -12.77 18.12 19.96
C ARG A 114 -13.40 18.90 18.81
N LEU A 115 -13.30 20.22 18.86
CA LEU A 115 -13.53 21.08 17.69
C LEU A 115 -12.21 21.20 16.91
N ASN A 116 -12.24 21.60 15.63
CA ASN A 116 -11.01 21.77 14.85
C ASN A 116 -10.23 22.99 15.38
N TYR A 117 -9.38 22.73 16.38
CA TYR A 117 -8.46 23.67 16.99
C TYR A 117 -7.18 23.71 16.16
N GLY A 118 -6.85 24.87 15.57
CA GLY A 118 -5.47 25.11 15.14
C GLY A 118 -4.56 25.00 16.37
N ILE A 119 -3.60 24.08 16.33
CA ILE A 119 -2.71 23.76 17.46
C ILE A 119 -1.80 24.96 17.75
N LEU A 120 -2.07 25.69 18.83
CA LEU A 120 -1.08 26.19 19.77
C LEU A 120 -1.72 26.41 21.16
N VAL A 121 -0.89 26.31 22.19
CA VAL A 121 -1.19 25.92 23.58
C VAL A 121 -1.84 27.05 24.41
N ILE A 122 -2.48 26.65 25.52
CA ILE A 122 -2.76 27.39 26.76
C ILE A 122 -4.20 27.92 26.90
N LYS A 123 -4.82 27.39 27.95
CA LYS A 123 -6.03 27.83 28.66
C LYS A 123 -6.04 29.37 28.77
N PHE A 124 -7.15 29.99 28.35
CA PHE A 124 -7.51 31.41 28.42
C PHE A 124 -7.26 32.26 27.15
N LEU A 125 -8.40 32.66 26.55
CA LEU A 125 -8.59 33.79 25.61
C LEU A 125 -7.97 33.66 24.21
N THR A 126 -8.67 33.01 23.27
CA THR A 126 -8.81 33.42 21.85
C THR A 126 -9.75 32.46 21.09
N SER A 127 -10.59 32.98 20.19
CA SER A 127 -11.62 32.24 19.43
C SER A 127 -11.03 31.24 18.41
N PRO A 128 -11.67 30.08 18.13
CA PRO A 128 -11.08 28.98 17.35
C PRO A 128 -11.03 29.20 15.83
N ALA A 129 -9.90 28.83 15.21
CA ALA A 129 -9.54 29.07 13.81
C ALA A 129 -10.55 28.69 12.71
N ALA A 130 -10.89 27.40 12.62
CA ALA A 130 -11.66 26.87 11.48
C ALA A 130 -13.16 27.20 11.62
N TYR A 131 -13.70 27.07 12.84
CA TYR A 131 -15.06 27.48 13.16
C TYR A 131 -15.26 29.00 13.06
N ALA A 132 -14.22 29.82 13.26
CA ALA A 132 -14.33 31.27 13.15
C ALA A 132 -14.88 31.75 11.80
N ILE A 133 -14.55 31.08 10.69
CA ILE A 133 -15.09 31.44 9.37
C ILE A 133 -16.61 31.26 9.36
N HIS A 134 -17.11 30.07 9.72
CA HIS A 134 -18.54 29.78 9.71
C HIS A 134 -19.29 30.60 10.77
N ALA A 135 -18.68 30.85 11.93
CA ALA A 135 -19.27 31.66 12.99
C ALA A 135 -19.52 33.11 12.54
N GLU A 136 -18.55 33.72 11.85
CA GLU A 136 -18.71 35.08 11.31
C GLU A 136 -19.69 35.12 10.14
N ILE A 137 -19.70 34.10 9.27
CA ILE A 137 -20.70 33.97 8.20
C ILE A 137 -22.11 33.88 8.79
N HIS A 138 -22.34 32.97 9.74
CA HIS A 138 -23.65 32.81 10.37
C HIS A 138 -24.06 34.04 11.20
N ARG A 139 -23.10 34.83 11.69
CA ARG A 139 -23.37 36.11 12.37
C ARG A 139 -23.77 37.20 11.37
N ALA A 140 -23.07 37.29 10.24
CA ALA A 140 -23.32 38.28 9.20
C ALA A 140 -24.59 37.95 8.37
N ARG A 141 -24.93 36.67 8.26
CA ARG A 141 -26.03 36.15 7.43
C ARG A 141 -26.96 35.25 8.25
N PRO A 142 -27.96 35.84 8.96
CA PRO A 142 -28.96 35.07 9.69
C PRO A 142 -29.78 34.12 8.81
N ASP A 143 -29.91 34.43 7.52
CA ASP A 143 -30.57 33.63 6.50
C ASP A 143 -29.80 32.36 6.11
N VAL A 144 -28.51 32.28 6.43
CA VAL A 144 -27.69 31.08 6.20
C VAL A 144 -27.95 30.07 7.32
N LEU A 145 -28.64 28.98 6.96
CA LEU A 145 -28.84 27.82 7.82
C LEU A 145 -27.61 26.93 7.83
N CYS A 146 -27.01 26.66 6.67
CA CYS A 146 -25.90 25.72 6.50
C CYS A 146 -24.71 26.39 5.79
N ALA A 147 -23.50 26.08 6.25
CA ALA A 147 -22.27 26.44 5.57
C ALA A 147 -21.36 25.21 5.45
N ALA A 148 -20.74 25.02 4.30
CA ALA A 148 -19.85 23.90 4.02
C ALA A 148 -18.50 24.40 3.51
N HIS A 149 -17.43 23.88 4.10
CA HIS A 149 -16.06 24.13 3.66
C HIS A 149 -15.27 22.83 3.66
N SER A 150 -14.48 22.61 2.61
CA SER A 150 -13.49 21.55 2.57
C SER A 150 -12.31 21.91 1.69
N HIS A 151 -11.21 21.18 1.87
CA HIS A 151 -9.98 21.29 1.11
C HIS A 151 -10.04 20.35 -0.10
N SER A 152 -11.12 20.45 -0.89
CA SER A 152 -11.33 19.62 -2.07
C SER A 152 -10.25 19.88 -3.14
N LEU A 153 -9.94 18.86 -3.94
CA LEU A 153 -8.76 18.83 -4.80
C LEU A 153 -8.79 19.94 -5.87
N TYR A 154 -9.87 20.01 -6.65
CA TYR A 154 -9.99 20.93 -7.78
C TYR A 154 -10.31 22.35 -7.30
N GLY A 155 -11.12 22.48 -6.25
CA GLY A 155 -11.41 23.74 -5.59
C GLY A 155 -10.13 24.43 -5.11
N ARG A 156 -9.24 23.71 -4.41
CA ARG A 156 -7.91 24.23 -4.03
C ARG A 156 -7.05 24.59 -5.23
N ALA A 157 -7.05 23.74 -6.27
CA ALA A 157 -6.26 23.98 -7.47
C ALA A 157 -6.68 25.27 -8.19
N ILE A 158 -7.99 25.53 -8.36
CA ILE A 158 -8.49 26.81 -8.88
C ILE A 158 -8.15 27.98 -7.95
N CYS A 159 -8.37 27.82 -6.65
CA CYS A 159 -8.06 28.88 -5.68
C CYS A 159 -6.58 29.27 -5.66
N ALA A 160 -5.68 28.35 -6.02
CA ALA A 160 -4.25 28.64 -6.16
C ALA A 160 -3.91 29.49 -7.39
N THR A 161 -4.80 29.57 -8.38
CA THR A 161 -4.61 30.41 -9.58
C THR A 161 -4.99 31.88 -9.36
N GLY A 162 -5.74 32.18 -8.30
CA GLY A 162 -6.27 33.53 -8.06
C GLY A 162 -7.31 33.98 -9.10
N LYS A 163 -7.97 33.05 -9.79
CA LYS A 163 -9.06 33.35 -10.74
C LYS A 163 -10.43 32.99 -10.18
N THR A 164 -11.45 33.68 -10.67
CA THR A 164 -12.86 33.30 -10.55
C THR A 164 -13.26 32.28 -11.63
N LEU A 165 -14.50 31.80 -11.63
CA LEU A 165 -15.00 30.92 -12.68
C LEU A 165 -15.44 31.70 -13.92
N ASP A 166 -15.07 31.21 -15.10
CA ASP A 166 -15.63 31.66 -16.36
C ASP A 166 -16.93 30.92 -16.66
N MET A 167 -17.91 31.55 -17.29
CA MET A 167 -19.18 30.88 -17.63
C MET A 167 -19.01 29.96 -18.84
N LEU A 168 -18.46 28.76 -18.63
CA LEU A 168 -18.08 27.85 -19.72
C LEU A 168 -19.21 26.91 -20.16
N THR A 169 -20.03 26.44 -19.21
CA THR A 169 -21.14 25.52 -19.48
C THR A 169 -22.39 25.94 -18.70
N GLN A 170 -23.53 25.33 -19.01
CA GLN A 170 -24.80 25.58 -18.32
C GLN A 170 -24.67 25.46 -16.79
N ASP A 171 -23.89 24.49 -16.32
CA ASP A 171 -23.65 24.25 -14.89
C ASP A 171 -22.91 25.40 -14.20
N PHE A 172 -22.00 26.08 -14.90
CA PHE A 172 -21.29 27.25 -14.37
C PHE A 172 -22.25 28.41 -14.14
N CYS A 173 -23.32 28.50 -14.92
CA CYS A 173 -24.32 29.56 -14.79
C CYS A 173 -25.07 29.50 -13.45
N VAL A 174 -25.06 28.36 -12.73
CA VAL A 174 -25.56 28.28 -11.34
C VAL A 174 -24.83 29.25 -10.40
N PHE A 175 -23.59 29.62 -10.76
CA PHE A 175 -22.75 30.57 -10.02
C PHE A 175 -22.61 31.93 -10.72
N TRP A 176 -23.37 32.21 -11.78
CA TRP A 176 -23.31 33.49 -12.47
C TRP A 176 -23.61 34.64 -11.51
N ASN A 177 -22.64 35.55 -11.34
CA ASN A 177 -22.66 36.64 -10.35
C ASN A 177 -23.00 36.19 -8.90
N ASP A 178 -22.77 34.93 -8.56
CA ASP A 178 -23.16 34.34 -7.28
C ASP A 178 -22.02 33.56 -6.61
N HIS A 179 -20.78 33.88 -6.98
CA HIS A 179 -19.57 33.46 -6.31
C HIS A 179 -18.56 34.62 -6.20
N VAL A 180 -17.63 34.54 -5.25
CA VAL A 180 -16.53 35.51 -5.10
C VAL A 180 -15.17 34.83 -5.02
N LEU A 181 -14.11 35.57 -5.31
CA LEU A 181 -12.73 35.22 -4.95
C LEU A 181 -12.28 36.08 -3.77
N TYR A 182 -11.92 35.45 -2.66
CA TYR A 182 -11.19 36.09 -1.58
C TYR A 182 -9.70 35.76 -1.75
N SER A 183 -8.92 36.71 -2.26
CA SER A 183 -7.53 36.48 -2.71
C SER A 183 -6.49 36.45 -1.58
N ASN A 184 -6.83 36.94 -0.39
CA ASN A 184 -5.89 37.03 0.72
C ASN A 184 -5.75 35.66 1.44
N PHE A 185 -4.52 35.26 1.75
CA PHE A 185 -4.22 34.06 2.52
C PHE A 185 -3.30 34.41 3.69
N ALA A 186 -3.84 34.43 4.91
CA ALA A 186 -3.07 34.80 6.10
C ALA A 186 -2.40 33.60 6.82
N GLY A 187 -2.46 32.39 6.24
CA GLY A 187 -1.89 31.17 6.83
C GLY A 187 -2.93 30.32 7.58
N LEU A 188 -2.56 29.78 8.75
CA LEU A 188 -3.55 29.16 9.65
C LEU A 188 -4.52 30.25 10.10
N VAL A 189 -5.76 30.17 9.62
CA VAL A 189 -6.85 31.13 9.89
C VAL A 189 -7.16 31.16 11.39
N LEU A 190 -6.31 31.75 12.22
CA LEU A 190 -6.43 31.79 13.69
C LEU A 190 -7.05 33.11 14.16
N ALA A 191 -7.26 34.07 13.26
CA ALA A 191 -7.77 35.39 13.57
C ALA A 191 -9.26 35.52 13.16
N ALA A 192 -10.12 35.90 14.11
CA ALA A 192 -11.53 36.23 13.84
C ALA A 192 -11.70 37.31 12.75
N ASP A 193 -10.69 38.15 12.55
CA ASP A 193 -10.69 39.21 11.54
C ASP A 193 -10.67 38.65 10.12
N GLU A 194 -10.01 37.51 9.88
CA GLU A 194 -10.05 36.84 8.57
C GLU A 194 -11.43 36.22 8.29
N GLY A 195 -12.08 35.65 9.31
CA GLY A 195 -13.47 35.19 9.20
C GLY A 195 -14.44 36.31 8.84
N LYS A 196 -14.29 37.49 9.45
CA LYS A 196 -15.07 38.69 9.10
C LYS A 196 -14.78 39.18 7.68
N ALA A 197 -13.53 39.16 7.25
CA ALA A 197 -13.13 39.55 5.91
C ALA A 197 -13.72 38.60 4.85
N ILE A 198 -13.71 37.29 5.11
CA ILE A 198 -14.35 36.29 4.24
C ILE A 198 -15.87 36.51 4.20
N ALA A 199 -16.52 36.71 5.35
CA ALA A 199 -17.96 36.98 5.40
C ALA A 199 -18.34 38.27 4.65
N ALA A 200 -17.54 39.34 4.79
CA ALA A 200 -17.72 40.58 4.06
C ALA A 200 -17.52 40.41 2.56
N ALA A 201 -16.50 39.64 2.14
CA ALA A 201 -16.25 39.34 0.73
C ALA A 201 -17.36 38.48 0.12
N LEU A 202 -17.88 37.50 0.86
CA LEU A 202 -18.99 36.64 0.43
C LEU A 202 -20.27 37.47 0.20
N GLY A 203 -20.53 38.47 1.04
CA GLY A 203 -21.70 39.33 0.93
C GLY A 203 -23.00 38.53 0.91
N ASN A 204 -23.81 38.73 -0.13
CA ASN A 204 -25.07 38.01 -0.34
C ASN A 204 -24.95 36.75 -1.22
N LYS A 205 -23.73 36.40 -1.64
CA LYS A 205 -23.50 35.30 -2.60
C LYS A 205 -23.53 33.93 -1.94
N LYS A 206 -23.72 32.87 -2.74
CA LYS A 206 -23.78 31.47 -2.27
C LYS A 206 -22.42 30.78 -2.13
N ALA A 207 -21.37 31.28 -2.79
CA ALA A 207 -20.07 30.60 -2.85
C ALA A 207 -18.86 31.55 -2.76
N ALA A 208 -17.76 31.05 -2.20
CA ALA A 208 -16.46 31.71 -2.18
C ALA A 208 -15.32 30.74 -2.55
N LEU A 209 -14.44 31.23 -3.43
CA LEU A 209 -13.13 30.68 -3.71
C LEU A 209 -12.14 31.37 -2.76
N LEU A 210 -11.52 30.63 -1.84
CA LEU A 210 -10.58 31.15 -0.86
C LEU A 210 -9.15 30.92 -1.36
N GLY A 211 -8.47 31.99 -1.74
CA GLY A 211 -7.13 31.99 -2.32
C GLY A 211 -6.17 31.11 -1.55
N ASN A 212 -5.51 30.18 -2.25
CA ASN A 212 -4.57 29.21 -1.68
C ASN A 212 -5.12 28.31 -0.55
N HIS A 213 -6.45 28.27 -0.32
CA HIS A 213 -7.06 27.58 0.82
C HIS A 213 -8.08 26.51 0.40
N GLY A 214 -9.13 26.86 -0.34
CA GLY A 214 -10.20 25.93 -0.70
C GLY A 214 -11.51 26.64 -1.05
N ILE A 215 -12.60 25.91 -1.13
CA ILE A 215 -13.91 26.47 -1.49
C ILE A 215 -14.88 26.43 -0.32
N LEU A 216 -15.83 27.35 -0.31
CA LEU A 216 -16.86 27.48 0.70
C LEU A 216 -18.21 27.77 0.03
N THR A 217 -19.26 27.08 0.47
CA THR A 217 -20.64 27.36 0.07
C THR A 217 -21.53 27.58 1.28
N VAL A 218 -22.58 28.38 1.10
CA VAL A 218 -23.57 28.69 2.12
C VAL A 218 -24.96 28.58 1.53
N GLY A 219 -25.95 28.21 2.34
CA GLY A 219 -27.32 28.12 1.87
C GLY A 219 -28.36 28.01 2.99
N PRO A 220 -29.65 28.16 2.63
CA PRO A 220 -30.76 28.08 3.57
C PRO A 220 -31.16 26.62 3.88
N THR A 221 -30.62 25.63 3.17
CA THR A 221 -30.80 24.20 3.41
C THR A 221 -29.47 23.46 3.32
N ILE A 222 -29.37 22.28 3.94
CA ILE A 222 -28.16 21.44 3.87
C ILE A 222 -27.98 20.93 2.43
N GLU A 223 -29.07 20.51 1.80
CA GLU A 223 -29.12 19.93 0.47
C GLU A 223 -28.62 20.91 -0.60
N ALA A 224 -29.11 22.17 -0.58
CA ALA A 224 -28.65 23.19 -1.51
C ALA A 224 -27.17 23.52 -1.30
N THR A 225 -26.74 23.65 -0.04
CA THR A 225 -25.34 23.95 0.31
C THR A 225 -24.39 22.86 -0.20
N VAL A 226 -24.76 21.59 -0.02
CA VAL A 226 -24.02 20.42 -0.50
C VAL A 226 -24.04 20.33 -2.03
N ALA A 227 -25.19 20.53 -2.66
CA ALA A 227 -25.32 20.50 -4.11
C ALA A 227 -24.41 21.55 -4.77
N TRP A 228 -24.45 22.78 -4.26
CA TRP A 228 -23.58 23.87 -4.73
C TRP A 228 -22.11 23.57 -4.47
N PHE A 229 -21.75 22.97 -3.34
CA PHE A 229 -20.35 22.60 -3.09
C PHE A 229 -19.85 21.58 -4.11
N VAL A 230 -20.63 20.51 -4.33
CA VAL A 230 -20.31 19.43 -5.28
C VAL A 230 -20.24 19.99 -6.71
N LEU A 231 -21.18 20.84 -7.10
CA LEU A 231 -21.21 21.45 -8.41
C LEU A 231 -20.03 22.41 -8.61
N LEU A 232 -19.70 23.23 -7.60
CA LEU A 232 -18.58 24.16 -7.64
C LEU A 232 -17.25 23.42 -7.81
N GLU A 233 -17.05 22.30 -7.11
CA GLU A 233 -15.88 21.44 -7.28
C GLU A 233 -15.78 20.91 -8.71
N ARG A 234 -16.91 20.50 -9.32
CA ARG A 234 -16.95 20.03 -10.71
C ARG A 234 -16.68 21.16 -11.70
N CYS A 235 -17.21 22.36 -11.47
CA CYS A 235 -16.88 23.55 -12.26
C CYS A 235 -15.38 23.84 -12.17
N CYS A 236 -14.77 23.75 -10.99
CA CYS A 236 -13.33 23.93 -10.82
C CYS A 236 -12.52 22.89 -11.62
N GLN A 237 -12.95 21.62 -11.59
CA GLN A 237 -12.34 20.55 -12.37
C GLN A 237 -12.39 20.83 -13.88
N ILE A 238 -13.56 21.24 -14.37
CA ILE A 238 -13.80 21.53 -15.79
C ILE A 238 -13.00 22.77 -16.23
N GLN A 239 -12.99 23.85 -15.44
CA GLN A 239 -12.23 25.06 -15.74
C GLN A 239 -10.73 24.77 -15.85
N LEU A 240 -10.15 23.99 -14.94
CA LEU A 240 -8.73 23.62 -15.01
C LEU A 240 -8.40 22.83 -16.29
N ALA A 241 -9.27 21.88 -16.66
CA ALA A 241 -9.11 21.12 -17.89
C ALA A 241 -9.28 21.99 -19.15
N ALA A 242 -10.23 22.91 -19.13
CA ALA A 242 -10.49 23.86 -20.21
C ALA A 242 -9.30 24.83 -20.38
N ASP A 243 -8.84 25.45 -19.30
CA ASP A 243 -7.67 26.35 -19.30
C ASP A 243 -6.42 25.63 -19.82
N ALA A 244 -6.17 24.39 -19.39
CA ALA A 244 -5.05 23.59 -19.88
C ALA A 244 -5.16 23.29 -21.39
N SER A 245 -6.35 22.95 -21.88
CA SER A 245 -6.62 22.72 -23.30
C SER A 245 -6.43 23.99 -24.14
N ALA A 246 -6.95 25.12 -23.65
CA ALA A 246 -6.79 26.43 -24.29
C ALA A 246 -5.31 26.83 -24.37
N ALA A 247 -4.56 26.65 -23.28
CA ALA A 247 -3.12 26.91 -23.25
C ALA A 247 -2.33 26.01 -24.21
N GLY A 248 -2.66 24.71 -24.28
CA GLY A 248 -1.97 23.77 -25.16
C GLY A 248 -2.29 23.95 -26.65
N THR A 249 -3.50 24.42 -26.98
CA THR A 249 -3.92 24.64 -28.38
C THR A 249 -3.71 26.08 -28.86
N GLY A 250 -3.47 27.02 -27.95
CA GLY A 250 -3.43 28.46 -28.23
C GLY A 250 -4.79 29.06 -28.61
N ARG A 251 -5.88 28.31 -28.49
CA ARG A 251 -7.24 28.77 -28.80
C ARG A 251 -7.92 29.28 -27.52
N PRO A 252 -8.47 30.50 -27.50
CA PRO A 252 -9.17 31.02 -26.32
C PRO A 252 -10.44 30.21 -26.04
N LEU A 253 -10.84 30.18 -24.77
CA LEU A 253 -12.11 29.57 -24.36
C LEU A 253 -13.30 30.37 -24.89
N VAL A 254 -14.38 29.66 -25.19
CA VAL A 254 -15.66 30.26 -25.55
C VAL A 254 -16.52 30.31 -24.30
N THR A 255 -16.89 31.51 -23.88
CA THR A 255 -17.76 31.75 -22.72
C THR A 255 -19.20 31.98 -23.15
N ILE A 256 -20.14 31.55 -22.32
CA ILE A 256 -21.57 31.87 -22.44
C ILE A 256 -21.75 33.39 -22.24
N GLY A 257 -22.59 34.00 -23.08
CA GLY A 257 -22.92 35.42 -22.98
C GLY A 257 -23.64 35.76 -21.67
N GLU A 258 -23.55 37.02 -21.22
CA GLU A 258 -24.12 37.43 -19.94
C GLU A 258 -25.64 37.24 -19.86
N ASP A 259 -26.36 37.49 -20.95
CA ASP A 259 -27.82 37.34 -20.99
C ASP A 259 -28.24 35.87 -20.92
N GLU A 260 -27.53 34.97 -21.62
CA GLU A 260 -27.76 33.53 -21.55
C GLU A 260 -27.40 32.97 -20.17
N ALA A 261 -26.28 33.43 -19.59
CA ALA A 261 -25.86 33.01 -18.26
C ALA A 261 -26.84 33.46 -17.17
N ARG A 262 -27.36 34.70 -17.26
CA ARG A 262 -28.42 35.21 -16.39
C ARG A 262 -29.71 34.39 -16.52
N ALA A 263 -30.19 34.19 -17.75
CA ALA A 263 -31.42 33.40 -17.98
C ALA A 263 -31.28 31.95 -17.48
N THR A 264 -30.10 31.36 -17.63
CA THR A 264 -29.80 30.03 -17.09
C THR A 264 -29.78 30.04 -15.56
N TRP A 265 -29.17 31.05 -14.93
CA TRP A 265 -29.18 31.20 -13.47
C TRP A 265 -30.61 31.36 -12.93
N GLU A 266 -31.48 32.12 -13.59
CA GLU A 266 -32.89 32.25 -13.23
C GLU A 266 -33.62 30.90 -13.29
N ALA A 267 -33.24 30.02 -14.22
CA ALA A 267 -33.84 28.70 -14.40
C ALA A 267 -33.34 27.65 -13.39
N VAL A 268 -32.05 27.63 -13.06
CA VAL A 268 -31.44 26.52 -12.28
C VAL A 268 -30.54 26.95 -11.11
N GLY A 269 -30.27 28.25 -10.96
CA GLY A 269 -29.38 28.80 -9.93
C GLY A 269 -30.07 29.22 -8.63
N THR A 270 -31.39 29.12 -8.56
CA THR A 270 -32.21 29.54 -7.40
C THR A 270 -32.09 28.58 -6.22
N ILE A 271 -32.55 29.01 -5.04
CA ILE A 271 -32.53 28.21 -3.80
C ILE A 271 -33.32 26.90 -3.95
N GLY A 272 -34.55 26.96 -4.47
CA GLY A 272 -35.43 25.79 -4.65
C GLY A 272 -34.79 24.74 -5.57
N ASN A 273 -34.23 25.21 -6.69
CA ASN A 273 -33.43 24.37 -7.59
C ASN A 273 -32.20 23.79 -6.91
N GLY A 274 -31.50 24.56 -6.06
CA GLY A 274 -30.37 24.05 -5.27
C GLY A 274 -30.79 22.88 -4.36
N TYR A 275 -31.91 23.01 -3.66
CA TYR A 275 -32.45 21.92 -2.84
C TYR A 275 -32.79 20.70 -3.70
N PHE A 276 -33.51 20.89 -4.80
CA PHE A 276 -33.87 19.82 -5.73
C PHE A 276 -32.66 19.11 -6.34
N GLN A 277 -31.63 19.85 -6.76
CA GLN A 277 -30.35 19.32 -7.25
C GLN A 277 -29.61 18.51 -6.19
N GLY A 278 -29.80 18.83 -4.90
CA GLY A 278 -29.24 18.07 -3.78
C GLY A 278 -29.94 16.74 -3.54
N LEU A 279 -31.25 16.63 -3.78
CA LEU A 279 -32.03 15.44 -3.44
C LEU A 279 -31.46 14.13 -3.99
N PRO A 280 -31.00 14.01 -5.26
CA PRO A 280 -30.39 12.79 -5.76
C PRO A 280 -29.14 12.35 -4.98
N LEU A 281 -28.32 13.31 -4.50
CA LEU A 281 -27.14 13.00 -3.68
C LEU A 281 -27.54 12.36 -2.36
N PHE A 282 -28.58 12.90 -1.72
CA PHE A 282 -29.10 12.39 -0.45
C PHE A 282 -29.83 11.05 -0.62
N GLN A 283 -30.62 10.87 -1.68
CA GLN A 283 -31.29 9.59 -1.97
C GLN A 283 -30.30 8.43 -2.10
N VAL A 284 -29.16 8.67 -2.76
CA VAL A 284 -28.09 7.67 -2.89
C VAL A 284 -27.47 7.39 -1.52
N ALA A 285 -27.16 8.44 -0.75
CA ALA A 285 -26.55 8.29 0.58
C ALA A 285 -27.46 7.54 1.56
N GLU A 286 -28.75 7.86 1.58
CA GLU A 286 -29.77 7.18 2.40
C GLU A 286 -29.84 5.68 2.06
N ARG A 287 -29.98 5.35 0.76
CA ARG A 287 -30.11 3.96 0.31
C ARG A 287 -28.91 3.11 0.70
N GLU A 288 -27.71 3.66 0.60
CA GLU A 288 -26.48 2.97 0.99
C GLU A 288 -26.34 2.81 2.51
N PHE A 289 -26.99 3.67 3.29
CA PHE A 289 -27.09 3.56 4.75
C PHE A 289 -28.09 2.52 5.23
N GLY A 290 -28.85 1.90 4.32
CA GLY A 290 -29.97 1.02 4.68
C GLY A 290 -31.17 1.80 5.23
N GLU A 291 -31.21 3.11 5.02
CA GLU A 291 -32.24 4.02 5.50
C GLU A 291 -33.07 4.49 4.29
N ARG A 292 -34.40 4.45 4.41
CA ARG A 292 -35.31 4.92 3.34
C ARG A 292 -36.13 6.07 3.89
N THR A 293 -35.57 7.27 3.89
CA THR A 293 -36.22 8.45 4.48
C THR A 293 -36.97 9.30 3.48
N LEU A 294 -36.69 9.24 2.16
CA LEU A 294 -37.32 10.16 1.21
C LEU A 294 -38.38 9.59 0.25
N LEU A 295 -38.50 8.27 0.07
CA LEU A 295 -39.52 7.72 -0.85
C LEU A 295 -40.90 7.55 -0.21
N ASP A 296 -41.04 7.85 1.07
CA ASP A 296 -42.30 7.67 1.80
C ASP A 296 -42.63 8.94 2.60
N ARG A 297 -43.20 9.93 1.92
CA ARG A 297 -43.80 11.15 2.53
C ARG A 297 -44.98 10.82 3.47
N SER A 298 -45.25 9.54 3.76
CA SER A 298 -46.36 9.06 4.60
C SER A 298 -45.95 8.45 5.95
N PHE A 299 -44.67 8.50 6.37
CA PHE A 299 -44.30 7.97 7.69
C PHE A 299 -44.33 9.04 8.80
N PRO A 300 -45.28 8.96 9.77
CA PRO A 300 -45.10 9.64 11.04
C PRO A 300 -43.88 9.04 11.73
N CYS A 301 -42.99 9.91 12.19
CA CYS A 301 -41.73 9.60 12.84
C CYS A 301 -41.88 8.47 13.89
N LYS A 302 -41.54 7.23 13.52
CA LYS A 302 -41.23 6.13 14.44
C LYS A 302 -39.79 5.72 14.21
N ILE A 303 -38.89 6.58 14.66
CA ILE A 303 -37.50 6.21 14.92
C ILE A 303 -37.50 5.23 16.09
N ILE A 304 -36.90 4.07 15.90
CA ILE A 304 -36.80 3.00 16.89
C ILE A 304 -36.00 3.54 18.09
N VAL A 305 -36.68 3.80 19.20
CA VAL A 305 -36.06 4.06 20.50
C VAL A 305 -35.62 2.71 21.08
N PRO A 306 -34.36 2.51 21.50
CA PRO A 306 -34.00 1.33 22.27
C PRO A 306 -34.53 1.51 23.71
N HIS A 307 -35.75 1.04 23.98
CA HIS A 307 -36.24 0.96 25.34
C HIS A 307 -35.82 -0.36 26.00
N SER A 308 -35.17 -0.21 27.15
CA SER A 308 -34.92 -1.24 28.16
C SER A 308 -36.23 -1.79 28.75
N SER A 309 -36.20 -3.09 29.07
CA SER A 309 -37.04 -3.87 30.01
C SER A 309 -38.30 -4.58 29.50
N GLY A 310 -38.38 -5.89 29.82
CA GLY A 310 -39.58 -6.51 30.39
C GLY A 310 -40.50 -7.39 29.52
N ASN A 311 -40.36 -8.72 29.68
CA ASN A 311 -41.39 -9.77 29.66
C ASN A 311 -42.11 -10.26 28.36
N THR A 312 -41.78 -11.51 28.03
CA THR A 312 -42.61 -12.70 27.72
C THR A 312 -43.93 -12.57 26.93
N GLY A 313 -43.97 -13.23 25.76
CA GLY A 313 -45.20 -13.68 25.10
C GLY A 313 -44.92 -14.54 23.86
N HIS A 314 -45.31 -15.81 23.89
CA HIS A 314 -45.19 -16.78 22.79
C HIS A 314 -46.10 -16.43 21.60
N LEU A 315 -45.58 -16.55 20.37
CA LEU A 315 -46.37 -16.98 19.21
C LEU A 315 -45.49 -17.69 18.17
N LYS A 316 -46.02 -18.73 17.52
CA LYS A 316 -45.33 -19.72 16.68
C LYS A 316 -45.70 -19.58 15.18
N ILE A 317 -44.66 -19.61 14.31
CA ILE A 317 -44.53 -20.25 12.97
C ILE A 317 -45.25 -19.56 11.76
N PRO A 318 -44.81 -19.68 10.47
CA PRO A 318 -43.60 -20.27 9.82
C PRO A 318 -42.77 -19.21 9.05
N GLY A 319 -41.49 -19.35 8.68
CA GLY A 319 -40.81 -20.47 8.04
C GLY A 319 -40.50 -20.05 6.58
N ASP A 320 -39.29 -19.54 6.32
CA ASP A 320 -38.54 -19.76 5.06
C ASP A 320 -37.19 -19.03 5.05
N GLY A 321 -36.14 -19.78 4.69
CA GLY A 321 -35.20 -19.33 3.65
C GLY A 321 -33.99 -18.46 4.03
N ILE A 322 -32.95 -19.09 4.58
CA ILE A 322 -31.52 -18.83 4.24
C ILE A 322 -30.97 -17.42 4.55
N LEU A 323 -30.50 -17.24 5.79
CA LEU A 323 -29.33 -16.41 6.12
C LEU A 323 -28.68 -16.96 7.40
N SER A 324 -27.50 -17.57 7.30
CA SER A 324 -26.45 -17.44 8.33
C SER A 324 -25.17 -18.18 7.92
N ARG A 325 -24.05 -17.45 7.92
CA ARG A 325 -22.83 -17.82 8.66
C ARG A 325 -21.75 -16.74 8.51
N TRP A 326 -21.92 -15.67 9.28
CA TRP A 326 -20.81 -14.94 9.91
C TRP A 326 -21.31 -14.48 11.28
N ARG A 327 -20.86 -15.14 12.35
CA ARG A 327 -20.95 -14.59 13.72
C ARG A 327 -19.57 -14.68 14.36
N CYS A 328 -19.10 -13.51 14.76
CA CYS A 328 -17.98 -13.32 15.67
C CYS A 328 -18.37 -13.74 17.09
N PHE A 329 -17.33 -14.08 17.85
CA PHE A 329 -17.27 -14.39 19.28
C PHE A 329 -18.07 -13.44 20.20
N PRO A 330 -18.52 -13.92 21.37
CA PRO A 330 -18.78 -13.08 22.53
C PRO A 330 -17.62 -13.13 23.55
N ASN A 331 -17.28 -11.95 24.07
CA ASN A 331 -16.62 -11.77 25.37
C ASN A 331 -17.65 -11.96 26.50
N SER A 332 -17.31 -12.74 27.52
CA SER A 332 -17.46 -12.43 28.97
C SER A 332 -17.38 -13.72 29.79
N ASP A 333 -16.43 -13.77 30.73
CA ASP A 333 -16.70 -14.05 32.16
C ASP A 333 -15.41 -14.44 32.90
N ILE A 334 -14.87 -13.45 33.61
CA ILE A 334 -13.87 -13.63 34.66
C ILE A 334 -14.64 -13.76 35.98
N ARG A 335 -14.65 -14.96 36.57
CA ARG A 335 -14.61 -15.19 38.04
C ARG A 335 -14.50 -16.68 38.40
N ARG A 336 -13.46 -16.97 39.19
CA ARG A 336 -13.29 -18.07 40.17
C ARG A 336 -13.35 -19.53 39.68
N MET A 337 -12.16 -20.15 39.57
CA MET A 337 -11.95 -21.55 39.95
C MET A 337 -10.61 -21.71 40.69
N SER A 338 -10.66 -22.48 41.77
CA SER A 338 -9.61 -22.84 42.74
C SER A 338 -8.56 -23.82 42.17
N PRO A 339 -7.37 -23.94 42.81
CA PRO A 339 -6.26 -24.72 42.27
C PRO A 339 -6.47 -26.24 42.41
N ILE A 340 -6.22 -26.95 41.31
CA ILE A 340 -6.11 -28.42 41.29
C ILE A 340 -4.64 -28.78 41.48
N SER A 341 -4.35 -29.46 42.58
CA SER A 341 -3.09 -30.14 42.89
C SER A 341 -2.96 -31.41 42.05
N ILE A 342 -1.82 -31.60 41.39
CA ILE A 342 -1.44 -32.87 40.74
C ILE A 342 -0.11 -33.31 41.35
N ASP A 343 -0.16 -34.45 42.03
CA ASP A 343 0.96 -35.16 42.64
C ASP A 343 1.90 -35.75 41.59
N LEU A 344 3.21 -35.56 41.78
CA LEU A 344 4.28 -36.24 41.05
C LEU A 344 4.76 -37.46 41.87
N PRO A 345 4.87 -38.67 41.28
CA PRO A 345 5.58 -39.75 41.92
C PRO A 345 7.09 -39.63 41.66
N SER A 346 7.85 -39.55 42.75
CA SER A 346 9.29 -39.78 42.80
C SER A 346 9.64 -41.23 42.42
N ARG A 347 10.67 -41.44 41.60
CA ARG A 347 11.50 -42.65 41.70
C ARG A 347 12.93 -42.37 41.25
N SER A 348 13.83 -42.52 42.22
CA SER A 348 15.27 -42.68 42.10
C SER A 348 15.64 -44.03 41.50
N SER A 349 16.67 -44.07 40.66
CA SER A 349 17.72 -45.09 40.77
C SER A 349 18.89 -44.75 39.86
N SER A 350 20.04 -44.57 40.50
CA SER A 350 21.40 -44.53 39.98
C SER A 350 21.82 -45.83 39.29
N VAL A 351 22.49 -45.75 38.15
CA VAL A 351 23.60 -46.65 37.77
C VAL A 351 24.56 -45.87 36.87
N GLY A 352 25.84 -45.81 37.24
CA GLY A 352 26.91 -45.32 36.37
C GLY A 352 27.71 -46.48 35.77
N TYR A 353 28.48 -46.25 34.70
CA TYR A 353 29.85 -46.79 34.56
C TYR A 353 30.65 -46.11 33.44
N LYS A 354 31.98 -46.29 33.54
CA LYS A 354 33.13 -45.64 32.90
C LYS A 354 33.40 -45.97 31.42
N MET A 355 34.26 -45.12 30.83
CA MET A 355 34.99 -45.15 29.54
C MET A 355 35.70 -46.47 29.17
N SER A 356 35.82 -46.78 27.86
CA SER A 356 37.10 -47.07 27.17
C SER A 356 37.01 -47.24 25.64
N SER A 357 38.05 -46.70 24.98
CA SER A 357 38.75 -46.98 23.70
C SER A 357 38.26 -47.96 22.59
N GLU A 358 38.42 -47.46 21.36
CA GLU A 358 39.01 -48.07 20.14
C GLU A 358 38.32 -49.19 19.32
N ALA A 359 38.27 -48.91 18.01
CA ALA A 359 38.57 -49.77 16.85
C ALA A 359 37.43 -50.23 15.91
N LYS A 360 37.56 -49.72 14.67
CA LYS A 360 37.43 -50.37 13.34
C LYS A 360 36.16 -51.17 12.98
N GLY A 361 35.41 -50.56 12.05
CA GLY A 361 34.91 -51.14 10.80
C GLY A 361 34.35 -52.57 10.80
N SER A 362 33.03 -52.69 10.62
CA SER A 362 32.46 -53.75 9.79
C SER A 362 31.15 -53.26 9.15
N ALA A 363 30.99 -53.61 7.88
CA ALA A 363 29.76 -53.45 7.13
C ALA A 363 28.64 -54.28 7.77
N ILE A 364 27.41 -53.76 7.75
CA ILE A 364 26.21 -54.55 8.04
C ILE A 364 25.29 -54.44 6.82
N HIS A 365 25.07 -55.59 6.20
CA HIS A 365 24.07 -55.86 5.17
C HIS A 365 22.68 -55.47 5.66
N MET A 366 21.93 -54.70 4.86
CA MET A 366 20.48 -54.57 5.02
C MET A 366 19.81 -55.66 4.17
N GLU A 367 19.14 -56.59 4.85
CA GLU A 367 18.25 -57.59 4.26
C GLU A 367 17.05 -56.89 3.60
N SER A 368 16.69 -57.35 2.40
CA SER A 368 15.61 -56.81 1.59
C SER A 368 14.25 -57.23 2.15
N THR A 369 13.45 -56.27 2.59
CA THR A 369 11.99 -56.43 2.60
C THR A 369 11.38 -55.39 1.67
N THR A 370 10.82 -55.88 0.57
CA THR A 370 10.03 -55.18 -0.44
C THR A 370 8.85 -54.44 0.20
N PRO A 371 8.55 -53.18 -0.18
CA PRO A 371 7.40 -52.47 0.36
C PRO A 371 6.14 -52.85 -0.41
N ALA A 372 5.19 -53.49 0.27
CA ALA A 372 3.81 -53.59 -0.20
C ALA A 372 3.10 -52.25 0.02
N ASN A 373 2.53 -51.73 -1.07
CA ASN A 373 1.48 -50.70 -1.20
C ASN A 373 1.14 -49.87 0.06
N LEU A 374 1.56 -48.61 0.05
CA LEU A 374 0.93 -47.54 0.83
C LEU A 374 0.29 -46.56 -0.15
N ASP A 375 -0.98 -46.81 -0.48
CA ASP A 375 -1.89 -45.78 -0.96
C ASP A 375 -2.13 -44.79 0.19
N ILE A 376 -1.85 -43.52 -0.04
CA ILE A 376 -2.21 -42.43 0.88
C ILE A 376 -3.07 -41.44 0.10
N ASP A 377 -4.36 -41.78 -0.01
CA ASP A 377 -5.42 -40.79 -0.15
C ASP A 377 -5.88 -40.36 1.25
N GLY A 378 -6.10 -39.07 1.41
CA GLY A 378 -6.22 -38.43 2.72
C GLY A 378 -7.44 -38.86 3.53
N LYS A 379 -7.21 -39.04 4.84
CA LYS A 379 -8.03 -38.58 5.97
C LYS A 379 -7.34 -38.98 7.28
N ASP A 380 -7.26 -38.02 8.20
CA ASP A 380 -7.06 -38.13 9.64
C ASP A 380 -6.03 -39.14 10.19
N GLY A 381 -4.95 -38.62 10.80
CA GLY A 381 -4.03 -39.46 11.58
C GLY A 381 -2.97 -38.66 12.35
N ASN A 382 -3.18 -38.48 13.64
CA ASN A 382 -2.13 -38.16 14.62
C ASN A 382 -1.17 -39.36 14.74
N GLY A 383 -0.31 -39.56 13.74
CA GLY A 383 0.79 -40.52 13.82
C GLY A 383 2.05 -39.84 14.36
N GLU A 384 2.40 -40.12 15.61
CA GLU A 384 3.75 -39.87 16.11
C GLU A 384 4.75 -40.67 15.25
N LEU A 385 5.52 -39.96 14.43
CA LEU A 385 6.69 -40.52 13.76
C LEU A 385 7.80 -40.70 14.80
N ASP A 386 7.78 -41.85 15.48
CA ASP A 386 8.91 -42.30 16.28
C ASP A 386 10.10 -42.52 15.33
N THR A 387 11.03 -41.58 15.32
CA THR A 387 12.19 -41.58 14.43
C THR A 387 13.42 -41.56 15.30
N GLN A 388 14.06 -42.72 15.43
CA GLN A 388 15.44 -42.84 15.91
C GLN A 388 16.31 -41.82 15.17
N SER A 389 17.06 -41.02 15.92
CA SER A 389 17.95 -39.99 15.37
C SER A 389 19.04 -40.64 14.52
N VAL A 390 18.93 -40.53 13.19
CA VAL A 390 19.97 -41.01 12.27
C VAL A 390 21.11 -39.98 12.27
N ILE A 391 22.29 -40.37 12.76
CA ILE A 391 23.48 -39.51 12.70
C ILE A 391 23.98 -39.49 11.24
N ILE A 392 23.85 -38.34 10.59
CA ILE A 392 24.30 -38.14 9.21
C ILE A 392 25.79 -37.80 9.23
N ASP A 393 26.61 -38.61 8.56
CA ASP A 393 28.03 -38.30 8.39
C ASP A 393 28.25 -37.10 7.45
N GLU A 394 29.37 -36.40 7.64
CA GLU A 394 29.65 -35.15 6.94
C GLU A 394 29.84 -35.35 5.40
N GLU A 395 30.23 -36.54 4.97
CA GLU A 395 30.39 -36.86 3.55
C GLU A 395 29.04 -37.04 2.85
N THR A 396 28.13 -37.79 3.47
CA THR A 396 26.74 -37.95 3.04
C THR A 396 26.00 -36.61 3.05
N ASN A 397 26.20 -35.79 4.09
CA ASN A 397 25.64 -34.44 4.17
C ASN A 397 26.09 -33.55 2.98
N LYS A 398 27.40 -33.57 2.65
CA LYS A 398 27.95 -32.84 1.49
C LYS A 398 27.44 -33.38 0.16
N ARG A 399 27.32 -34.69 0.01
CA ARG A 399 26.78 -35.34 -1.20
C ARG A 399 25.33 -34.94 -1.44
N LEU A 400 24.49 -35.02 -0.41
CA LEU A 400 23.10 -34.58 -0.45
C LEU A 400 23.01 -33.09 -0.78
N LEU A 401 23.82 -32.24 -0.13
CA LEU A 401 23.84 -30.80 -0.37
C LEU A 401 24.18 -30.48 -1.83
N ARG A 402 25.21 -31.13 -2.40
CA ARG A 402 25.58 -30.97 -3.82
C ARG A 402 24.44 -31.38 -4.75
N LYS A 403 23.71 -32.45 -4.42
CA LYS A 403 22.58 -32.95 -5.21
C LYS A 403 21.38 -31.99 -5.16
N ILE A 404 21.09 -31.38 -4.01
CA ILE A 404 20.09 -30.31 -3.85
C ILE A 404 20.50 -29.09 -4.67
N ASP A 405 21.74 -28.64 -4.47
CA ASP A 405 22.30 -27.47 -5.12
C ASP A 405 22.24 -27.60 -6.64
N ILE A 406 22.72 -28.69 -7.25
CA ILE A 406 22.65 -28.91 -8.71
C ILE A 406 21.21 -28.80 -9.25
N ARG A 407 20.20 -29.11 -8.44
CA ARG A 407 18.79 -29.11 -8.87
C ARG A 407 18.09 -27.77 -8.71
N LEU A 408 18.55 -26.92 -7.79
CA LEU A 408 17.93 -25.64 -7.44
C LEU A 408 18.80 -24.42 -7.80
N MET A 409 20.12 -24.55 -7.68
CA MET A 409 21.13 -23.49 -7.68
C MET A 409 22.31 -23.74 -8.65
N PRO A 410 22.95 -22.69 -9.18
CA PRO A 410 24.14 -22.84 -10.01
C PRO A 410 25.38 -23.07 -9.12
N VAL A 411 25.84 -24.32 -8.98
CA VAL A 411 27.10 -24.62 -8.23
C VAL A 411 28.25 -25.01 -9.15
N LYS A 412 28.37 -24.35 -10.31
CA LYS A 412 29.69 -24.18 -10.95
C LYS A 412 29.85 -22.77 -11.52
N PRO A 413 30.95 -22.06 -11.19
CA PRO A 413 31.31 -20.82 -11.86
C PRO A 413 31.77 -21.18 -13.28
N PHE A 414 31.32 -20.44 -14.27
CA PHE A 414 31.82 -20.50 -15.65
C PHE A 414 31.84 -21.90 -16.32
N GLY A 415 30.72 -22.27 -16.93
CA GLY A 415 30.63 -23.47 -17.77
C GLY A 415 29.23 -23.65 -18.33
N ILE A 416 29.13 -23.77 -19.65
CA ILE A 416 27.91 -23.93 -20.44
C ILE A 416 27.34 -25.34 -20.16
N ALA A 417 26.41 -25.46 -19.22
CA ALA A 417 25.53 -26.63 -19.09
C ALA A 417 24.23 -26.22 -18.38
N TYR A 418 23.13 -26.30 -19.11
CA TYR A 418 21.84 -25.64 -18.85
C TYR A 418 20.98 -26.25 -17.72
N ASN A 419 21.44 -27.27 -16.99
CA ASN A 419 20.53 -28.11 -16.20
C ASN A 419 20.42 -27.82 -14.69
N GLY A 420 21.07 -26.76 -14.16
CA GLY A 420 21.05 -26.46 -12.71
C GLY A 420 20.70 -25.04 -12.27
N ARG A 421 20.35 -24.12 -13.17
CA ARG A 421 20.29 -22.67 -12.86
C ARG A 421 18.88 -22.11 -12.62
N LYS A 422 18.00 -22.87 -11.96
CA LYS A 422 16.55 -22.61 -12.05
C LYS A 422 16.13 -21.34 -11.30
N MET A 423 16.48 -21.20 -10.03
CA MET A 423 16.06 -20.05 -9.23
C MET A 423 16.79 -18.77 -9.64
N CYS A 424 18.11 -18.87 -9.86
CA CYS A 424 18.94 -17.72 -10.23
C CYS A 424 18.59 -17.11 -11.60
N PHE A 425 18.36 -17.94 -12.62
CA PHE A 425 18.02 -17.42 -13.95
C PHE A 425 16.61 -16.85 -14.00
N THR A 426 15.65 -17.48 -13.30
CA THR A 426 14.30 -16.91 -13.13
C THR A 426 14.35 -15.54 -12.47
N TYR A 427 15.18 -15.39 -11.43
CA TYR A 427 15.35 -14.11 -10.75
C TYR A 427 16.07 -13.06 -11.62
N ALA A 428 17.01 -13.48 -12.47
CA ALA A 428 17.69 -12.59 -13.42
C ALA A 428 16.70 -11.98 -14.44
N LEU A 429 15.80 -12.81 -14.99
CA LEU A 429 14.74 -12.35 -15.88
C LEU A 429 13.75 -11.43 -15.16
N GLN A 430 13.45 -11.74 -13.89
CA GLN A 430 12.56 -10.91 -13.07
C GLN A 430 13.14 -9.52 -12.85
N TYR A 431 14.44 -9.46 -12.57
CA TYR A 431 15.10 -8.19 -12.41
C TYR A 431 15.34 -7.47 -13.74
N TYR A 432 15.49 -8.19 -14.85
CA TYR A 432 15.60 -7.59 -16.18
C TYR A 432 14.35 -6.78 -16.52
N ASP A 433 13.16 -7.36 -16.32
CA ASP A 433 11.86 -6.69 -16.50
C ASP A 433 11.70 -5.44 -15.62
N LYS A 434 12.15 -5.50 -14.35
CA LYS A 434 12.15 -4.33 -13.47
C LYS A 434 13.09 -3.21 -13.94
N ALA A 435 14.30 -3.57 -14.38
CA ALA A 435 15.30 -2.62 -14.84
C ALA A 435 14.90 -1.98 -16.20
N LEU A 436 14.14 -2.70 -17.02
CA LEU A 436 13.64 -2.24 -18.32
C LEU A 436 12.84 -0.95 -18.22
N LEU A 437 12.09 -0.70 -17.14
CA LEU A 437 11.35 0.54 -16.97
C LEU A 437 12.26 1.78 -16.92
N SER A 438 13.31 1.74 -16.10
CA SER A 438 14.26 2.86 -15.97
C SER A 438 15.13 3.02 -17.22
N GLN A 439 15.51 1.90 -17.85
CA GLN A 439 16.33 1.92 -19.06
C GLN A 439 15.51 2.39 -20.28
N ALA A 440 14.24 1.99 -20.42
CA ALA A 440 13.33 2.46 -21.47
C ALA A 440 12.91 3.93 -21.29
N ALA A 441 12.86 4.43 -20.05
CA ALA A 441 12.47 5.81 -19.74
C ALA A 441 13.33 6.87 -20.45
N ILE A 442 14.60 6.56 -20.76
CA ILE A 442 15.53 7.44 -21.48
C ILE A 442 15.53 7.24 -23.01
N PHE A 443 14.71 6.31 -23.53
CA PHE A 443 14.50 6.05 -24.97
C PHE A 443 13.07 6.39 -25.42
N GLY A 444 12.56 7.57 -25.04
CA GLY A 444 11.28 8.11 -25.54
C GLY A 444 10.02 7.66 -24.79
N LEU A 445 10.10 6.62 -23.93
CA LEU A 445 8.93 6.14 -23.15
C LEU A 445 8.27 7.26 -22.32
N ARG A 446 9.04 8.23 -21.82
CA ARG A 446 8.50 9.36 -21.05
C ARG A 446 7.76 10.40 -21.89
N GLU A 447 8.18 10.56 -23.14
CA GLU A 447 7.61 11.50 -24.11
C GLU A 447 6.37 10.91 -24.76
N ASP A 448 6.42 9.63 -25.16
CA ASP A 448 5.34 8.91 -25.83
C ASP A 448 4.10 8.69 -24.93
N LEU A 449 4.28 8.72 -23.60
CA LEU A 449 3.24 8.36 -22.61
C LEU A 449 2.91 9.49 -21.62
N ASP A 450 3.39 10.71 -21.88
CA ASP A 450 3.17 11.91 -21.05
C ASP A 450 3.54 11.70 -19.57
N LEU A 451 4.69 11.06 -19.32
CA LEU A 451 5.18 10.72 -17.96
C LEU A 451 6.01 11.86 -17.33
N GLN A 452 5.66 13.13 -17.60
CA GLN A 452 6.41 14.29 -17.12
C GLN A 452 6.08 14.68 -15.67
N SER A 453 4.91 14.28 -15.15
CA SER A 453 4.49 14.48 -13.76
C SER A 453 4.65 13.21 -12.93
N GLY A 454 5.54 13.21 -11.93
CA GLY A 454 5.84 12.05 -11.09
C GLY A 454 4.89 11.88 -9.92
N LEU A 455 4.04 10.84 -9.93
CA LEU A 455 3.39 10.25 -8.74
C LEU A 455 2.52 9.01 -9.02
N ARG A 456 2.82 8.26 -10.08
CA ARG A 456 1.83 7.39 -10.72
C ARG A 456 2.22 5.89 -10.69
N TYR A 457 2.21 5.22 -9.52
CA TYR A 457 2.46 3.76 -9.37
C TYR A 457 1.89 3.04 -8.11
N SER A 458 1.68 1.71 -8.24
CA SER A 458 1.31 0.60 -7.27
C SER A 458 -0.19 0.24 -7.20
N TRP A 459 -0.73 -0.98 -6.88
CA TRP A 459 -0.72 -1.90 -5.68
C TRP A 459 -1.04 -3.41 -6.08
N ILE A 460 -1.50 -4.36 -5.22
CA ILE A 460 -0.86 -5.56 -4.53
C ILE A 460 -1.60 -6.92 -4.86
N THR A 461 -1.03 -8.12 -4.58
CA THR A 461 -1.67 -9.49 -4.70
C THR A 461 -1.43 -10.58 -3.61
N TRP A 462 -2.30 -11.62 -3.61
CA TRP A 462 -2.30 -12.88 -2.82
C TRP A 462 -2.71 -14.14 -3.62
N VAL A 463 -1.84 -15.16 -3.83
CA VAL A 463 -2.25 -16.51 -4.34
C VAL A 463 -1.38 -17.71 -3.85
N SER A 464 -0.12 -17.53 -3.44
CA SER A 464 0.88 -18.64 -3.42
C SER A 464 0.76 -19.77 -2.38
N GLN A 465 -0.23 -19.79 -1.48
CA GLN A 465 -0.25 -20.75 -0.34
C GLN A 465 -1.03 -22.06 -0.57
N LYS A 466 -1.88 -22.16 -1.60
CA LYS A 466 -2.80 -23.31 -1.77
C LYS A 466 -2.33 -24.43 -2.70
N VAL A 467 -1.20 -24.24 -3.40
CA VAL A 467 -0.71 -25.19 -4.43
C VAL A 467 0.81 -25.37 -4.30
N THR A 468 1.32 -26.55 -4.64
CA THR A 468 2.76 -26.85 -4.59
C THR A 468 3.57 -25.87 -5.44
N VAL A 469 4.64 -25.32 -4.86
CA VAL A 469 5.52 -24.29 -5.47
C VAL A 469 5.95 -24.64 -6.90
N ALA A 470 6.13 -25.93 -7.18
CA ALA A 470 6.58 -26.43 -8.47
C ALA A 470 5.58 -26.28 -9.64
N ARG A 471 4.28 -26.17 -9.37
CA ARG A 471 3.27 -25.92 -10.42
C ARG A 471 2.92 -24.44 -10.53
N VAL A 472 3.00 -23.71 -9.42
CA VAL A 472 2.63 -22.29 -9.34
C VAL A 472 3.66 -21.40 -10.04
N CYS A 473 4.95 -21.64 -9.80
CA CYS A 473 6.01 -20.76 -10.31
C CYS A 473 6.05 -20.70 -11.86
N PRO A 474 5.99 -21.82 -12.62
CA PRO A 474 5.99 -21.77 -14.08
C PRO A 474 4.73 -21.11 -14.66
N ILE A 475 3.55 -21.37 -14.09
CA ILE A 475 2.28 -20.76 -14.54
C ILE A 475 2.33 -19.24 -14.36
N ILE A 476 2.81 -18.77 -13.20
CA ILE A 476 3.04 -17.35 -12.95
C ILE A 476 3.99 -16.76 -13.98
N CYS A 477 5.10 -17.43 -14.31
CA CYS A 477 6.07 -16.93 -15.27
C CYS A 477 5.51 -16.85 -16.71
N ILE A 478 4.63 -17.79 -17.11
CA ILE A 478 3.96 -17.74 -18.41
C ILE A 478 3.02 -16.53 -18.46
N LEU A 479 2.13 -16.38 -17.48
CA LEU A 479 1.19 -15.26 -17.42
C LEU A 479 1.91 -13.91 -17.37
N TRP A 480 2.99 -13.84 -16.59
CA TRP A 480 3.88 -12.68 -16.52
C TRP A 480 4.45 -12.35 -17.91
N SER A 481 5.02 -13.31 -18.62
CA SER A 481 5.60 -13.07 -19.95
C SER A 481 4.59 -12.57 -20.98
N LEU A 482 3.35 -13.06 -20.94
CA LEU A 482 2.27 -12.59 -21.81
C LEU A 482 1.95 -11.11 -21.57
N ILE A 483 1.89 -10.70 -20.30
CA ILE A 483 1.64 -9.29 -19.94
C ILE A 483 2.82 -8.40 -20.40
N VAL A 484 4.07 -8.85 -20.24
CA VAL A 484 5.25 -8.12 -20.73
C VAL A 484 5.16 -7.93 -22.25
N LEU A 485 4.77 -8.97 -23.01
CA LEU A 485 4.58 -8.90 -24.47
C LEU A 485 3.45 -7.95 -24.91
N CYS A 486 2.46 -7.70 -24.05
CA CYS A 486 1.41 -6.71 -24.30
C CYS A 486 1.82 -5.27 -23.98
N THR A 487 2.94 -5.05 -23.28
CA THR A 487 3.40 -3.70 -22.88
C THR A 487 3.63 -2.76 -24.07
N PRO A 488 4.28 -3.18 -25.16
CA PRO A 488 4.45 -2.33 -26.35
C PRO A 488 3.16 -1.86 -27.00
N ALA A 489 2.05 -2.58 -26.82
CA ALA A 489 0.75 -2.23 -27.39
C ALA A 489 0.00 -1.15 -26.60
N CYS A 490 0.53 -0.74 -25.43
CA CYS A 490 -0.08 0.28 -24.60
C CYS A 490 0.26 1.68 -25.14
N SER A 491 -0.70 2.34 -25.77
CA SER A 491 -0.55 3.71 -26.33
C SER A 491 -1.07 4.82 -25.42
N THR A 492 -1.60 4.47 -24.24
CA THR A 492 -2.16 5.45 -23.29
C THR A 492 -1.61 5.20 -21.89
N TYR A 493 -1.58 6.26 -21.09
CA TYR A 493 -1.20 6.19 -19.69
C TYR A 493 -2.04 5.17 -18.89
N THR A 494 -3.35 5.16 -19.09
CA THR A 494 -4.26 4.19 -18.46
C THR A 494 -3.96 2.76 -18.90
N GLY A 495 -3.64 2.54 -20.18
CA GLY A 495 -3.24 1.23 -20.70
C GLY A 495 -1.96 0.70 -20.04
N ILE A 496 -0.94 1.56 -19.95
CA ILE A 496 0.32 1.26 -19.24
C ILE A 496 0.04 0.94 -17.76
N LEU A 497 -0.81 1.72 -17.09
CA LEU A 497 -1.16 1.46 -15.68
C LEU A 497 -1.80 0.09 -15.48
N ILE A 498 -2.83 -0.25 -16.26
CA ILE A 498 -3.52 -1.53 -16.17
C ILE A 498 -2.51 -2.66 -16.41
N ASN A 499 -1.69 -2.52 -17.44
CA ASN A 499 -0.64 -3.48 -17.77
C ASN A 499 0.37 -3.66 -16.63
N ARG A 500 0.83 -2.56 -16.01
CA ARG A 500 1.77 -2.59 -14.87
C ARG A 500 1.13 -3.14 -13.60
N PHE A 501 -0.14 -2.85 -13.35
CA PHE A 501 -0.90 -3.43 -12.25
C PHE A 501 -1.02 -4.94 -12.40
N MET A 502 -1.47 -5.42 -13.55
CA MET A 502 -1.59 -6.86 -13.83
C MET A 502 -0.24 -7.57 -13.79
N LEU A 503 0.81 -6.91 -14.26
CA LEU A 503 2.17 -7.41 -14.15
C LEU A 503 2.59 -7.62 -12.68
N GLY A 504 2.41 -6.59 -11.83
CA GLY A 504 2.73 -6.66 -10.41
C GLY A 504 1.89 -7.70 -9.65
N VAL A 505 0.61 -7.83 -10.03
CA VAL A 505 -0.34 -8.84 -9.52
C VAL A 505 0.23 -10.25 -9.74
N ILE A 506 0.68 -10.55 -10.95
CA ILE A 506 1.14 -11.88 -11.32
C ILE A 506 2.56 -12.14 -10.78
N GLU A 507 3.48 -11.19 -10.89
CA GLU A 507 4.89 -11.35 -10.55
C GLU A 507 5.15 -11.57 -9.04
N SER A 508 4.28 -11.02 -8.18
CA SER A 508 4.50 -10.96 -6.71
C SER A 508 4.69 -12.34 -6.05
N GLY A 509 4.13 -13.39 -6.63
CA GLY A 509 4.14 -14.74 -6.04
C GLY A 509 5.48 -15.47 -6.13
N VAL A 510 6.37 -15.09 -7.08
CA VAL A 510 7.62 -15.81 -7.37
C VAL A 510 8.61 -15.69 -6.22
N SER A 511 8.78 -14.48 -5.70
CA SER A 511 9.80 -14.16 -4.70
C SER A 511 9.56 -14.81 -3.32
N PRO A 512 8.34 -14.74 -2.72
CA PRO A 512 8.02 -15.49 -1.51
C PRO A 512 8.09 -17.01 -1.72
N ALA A 513 7.74 -17.51 -2.90
CA ALA A 513 7.87 -18.93 -3.22
C ALA A 513 9.34 -19.39 -3.19
N PHE A 514 10.27 -18.54 -3.62
CA PHE A 514 11.71 -18.82 -3.52
C PHE A 514 12.23 -18.79 -2.08
N MET A 515 11.72 -17.89 -1.23
CA MET A 515 12.03 -17.91 0.21
C MET A 515 11.57 -19.20 0.88
N LEU A 516 10.34 -19.63 0.62
CA LEU A 516 9.78 -20.85 1.19
C LEU A 516 10.51 -22.10 0.68
N CYS A 517 10.83 -22.15 -0.62
CA CYS A 517 11.65 -23.20 -1.20
C CYS A 517 13.03 -23.25 -0.52
N THR A 518 13.69 -22.11 -0.33
CA THR A 518 14.99 -22.05 0.35
C THR A 518 14.88 -22.53 1.81
N GLY A 519 13.81 -22.14 2.52
CA GLY A 519 13.53 -22.58 3.89
C GLY A 519 13.19 -24.07 4.05
N ALA A 520 12.68 -24.71 3.00
CA ALA A 520 12.31 -26.13 3.01
C ALA A 520 13.50 -27.05 2.70
N TRP A 521 14.46 -26.60 1.89
CA TRP A 521 15.56 -27.44 1.39
C TRP A 521 16.88 -27.29 2.13
N TYR A 522 17.07 -26.20 2.88
CA TYR A 522 18.36 -25.83 3.45
C TYR A 522 18.30 -25.60 4.96
N THR A 523 19.40 -25.89 5.66
CA THR A 523 19.56 -25.56 7.09
C THR A 523 19.64 -24.05 7.30
N HIS A 524 19.32 -23.54 8.50
CA HIS A 524 19.39 -22.10 8.81
C HIS A 524 20.73 -21.46 8.46
N SER A 525 21.84 -22.19 8.63
CA SER A 525 23.21 -21.74 8.30
C SER A 525 23.48 -21.65 6.78
N GLU A 526 22.76 -22.43 5.98
CA GLU A 526 22.89 -22.50 4.53
C GLU A 526 21.96 -21.51 3.82
N GLN A 527 20.78 -21.26 4.40
CA GLN A 527 19.74 -20.40 3.80
C GLN A 527 20.25 -19.00 3.45
N VAL A 528 21.08 -18.37 4.28
CA VAL A 528 21.59 -17.00 4.02
C VAL A 528 22.41 -16.94 2.73
N LEU A 529 23.37 -17.86 2.57
CA LEU A 529 24.22 -17.90 1.38
C LEU A 529 23.41 -18.27 0.13
N ARG A 530 22.42 -19.15 0.27
CA ARG A 530 21.57 -19.58 -0.84
C ARG A 530 20.59 -18.49 -1.27
N SER A 531 20.00 -17.78 -0.31
CA SER A 531 19.22 -16.56 -0.56
C SER A 531 20.04 -15.49 -1.25
N SER A 532 21.29 -15.31 -0.81
CA SER A 532 22.22 -14.39 -1.46
C SER A 532 22.59 -14.81 -2.87
N LEU A 533 22.76 -16.11 -3.12
CA LEU A 533 23.14 -16.63 -4.44
C LEU A 533 22.05 -16.40 -5.49
N TRP A 534 20.78 -16.71 -5.19
CA TRP A 534 19.73 -16.46 -6.19
C TRP A 534 19.38 -14.98 -6.29
N TYR A 535 19.43 -14.24 -5.19
CA TYR A 535 19.15 -12.81 -5.21
C TYR A 535 20.24 -12.01 -5.92
N SER A 536 21.52 -12.44 -5.88
CA SER A 536 22.62 -11.69 -6.53
C SER A 536 22.45 -11.57 -8.04
N PHE A 537 21.67 -12.46 -8.67
CA PHE A 537 21.33 -12.38 -10.08
C PHE A 537 20.47 -11.16 -10.43
N SER A 538 19.97 -10.41 -9.45
CA SER A 538 19.51 -9.02 -9.65
C SER A 538 20.64 -8.13 -10.18
N GLY A 539 21.75 -8.07 -9.46
CA GLY A 539 22.97 -7.39 -9.89
C GLY A 539 23.54 -7.98 -11.17
N GLY A 540 23.56 -9.31 -11.29
CA GLY A 540 24.01 -10.00 -12.51
C GLY A 540 23.20 -9.62 -13.76
N SER A 541 21.88 -9.51 -13.62
CA SER A 541 21.00 -9.02 -14.68
C SER A 541 21.34 -7.57 -15.05
N ASN A 542 21.59 -6.72 -14.06
CA ASN A 542 21.92 -5.31 -14.28
C ASN A 542 23.33 -5.05 -14.87
N ILE A 543 24.17 -6.08 -14.99
CA ILE A 543 25.42 -6.04 -15.76
C ILE A 543 25.15 -6.29 -17.25
N ILE A 544 24.23 -7.22 -17.55
CA ILE A 544 23.97 -7.70 -18.92
C ILE A 544 22.88 -6.86 -19.60
N SER A 545 21.85 -6.46 -18.87
CA SER A 545 20.70 -5.72 -19.40
C SER A 545 21.07 -4.41 -20.08
N PRO A 546 21.99 -3.57 -19.56
CA PRO A 546 22.35 -2.33 -20.23
C PRO A 546 23.06 -2.58 -21.56
N LEU A 547 23.80 -3.70 -21.70
CA LEU A 547 24.49 -4.06 -22.94
C LEU A 547 23.50 -4.50 -24.02
N ILE A 548 22.50 -5.31 -23.66
CA ILE A 548 21.42 -5.71 -24.57
C ILE A 548 20.67 -4.46 -25.04
N ASN A 549 20.25 -3.62 -24.10
CA ASN A 549 19.49 -2.41 -24.40
C ASN A 549 20.31 -1.34 -25.12
N TYR A 550 21.64 -1.31 -24.95
CA TYR A 550 22.52 -0.49 -25.76
C TYR A 550 22.42 -0.89 -27.24
N GLY A 551 22.47 -2.19 -27.54
CA GLY A 551 22.31 -2.70 -28.90
C GLY A 551 20.92 -2.39 -29.48
N LEU A 552 19.85 -2.62 -28.69
CA LEU A 552 18.48 -2.37 -29.13
C LEU A 552 18.16 -0.88 -29.30
N GLY A 553 18.79 -0.01 -28.51
CA GLY A 553 18.64 1.44 -28.60
C GLY A 553 19.14 2.05 -29.91
N HIS A 554 19.95 1.33 -30.69
CA HIS A 554 20.43 1.77 -32.01
C HIS A 554 19.46 1.43 -33.16
N ILE A 555 18.36 0.70 -32.88
CA ILE A 555 17.36 0.36 -33.88
C ILE A 555 16.48 1.59 -34.15
N THR A 556 16.85 2.38 -35.15
CA THR A 556 16.12 3.61 -35.55
C THR A 556 15.34 3.47 -36.87
N SER A 557 15.51 2.34 -37.58
CA SER A 557 14.96 2.09 -38.92
C SER A 557 13.65 1.28 -38.94
N GLY A 558 13.06 0.99 -37.78
CA GLY A 558 11.85 0.18 -37.64
C GLY A 558 10.55 0.99 -37.51
N SER A 559 9.40 0.33 -37.62
CA SER A 559 8.07 0.93 -37.40
C SER A 559 7.70 1.10 -35.92
N LEU A 560 8.51 0.56 -35.00
CA LEU A 560 8.30 0.65 -33.56
C LEU A 560 9.41 1.52 -32.93
N HIS A 561 9.09 2.15 -31.80
CA HIS A 561 10.07 2.90 -31.01
C HIS A 561 11.08 1.94 -30.35
N PRO A 562 12.36 2.36 -30.14
CA PRO A 562 13.41 1.51 -29.57
C PRO A 562 13.01 0.79 -28.27
N TRP A 563 12.25 1.46 -27.39
CA TRP A 563 11.79 0.89 -26.13
C TRP A 563 10.81 -0.29 -26.31
N GLN A 564 10.02 -0.30 -27.39
CA GLN A 564 9.06 -1.38 -27.67
C GLN A 564 9.80 -2.68 -28.00
N TYR A 565 10.91 -2.61 -28.76
CA TYR A 565 11.76 -3.77 -29.04
C TYR A 565 12.37 -4.37 -27.77
N MET A 566 12.74 -3.52 -26.80
CA MET A 566 13.29 -3.97 -25.52
C MET A 566 12.30 -4.86 -24.75
N TYR A 567 11.03 -4.45 -24.66
CA TYR A 567 9.98 -5.25 -24.00
C TYR A 567 9.61 -6.52 -24.77
N LEU A 568 9.57 -6.48 -26.11
CA LEU A 568 9.28 -7.68 -26.91
C LEU A 568 10.34 -8.78 -26.69
N ILE A 569 11.62 -8.42 -26.77
CA ILE A 569 12.71 -9.38 -26.60
C ILE A 569 12.74 -9.93 -25.17
N ALA A 570 12.53 -9.07 -24.16
CA ALA A 570 12.45 -9.48 -22.77
C ALA A 570 11.27 -10.43 -22.49
N GLY A 571 10.09 -10.12 -23.04
CA GLY A 571 8.89 -10.95 -22.93
C GLY A 571 9.08 -12.33 -23.58
N LEU A 572 9.65 -12.39 -24.79
CA LEU A 572 9.92 -13.64 -25.50
C LEU A 572 10.95 -14.52 -24.77
N ALA A 573 12.04 -13.92 -24.27
CA ALA A 573 13.04 -14.63 -23.48
C ALA A 573 12.43 -15.22 -22.20
N THR A 574 11.55 -14.45 -21.54
CA THR A 574 10.86 -14.88 -20.33
C THR A 574 9.86 -16.01 -20.62
N LEU A 575 9.10 -15.93 -21.72
CA LEU A 575 8.17 -16.98 -22.14
C LEU A 575 8.90 -18.29 -22.45
N ALA A 576 9.99 -18.23 -23.22
CA ALA A 576 10.80 -19.40 -23.55
C ALA A 576 11.34 -20.08 -22.28
N TRP A 577 11.82 -19.29 -21.31
CA TRP A 577 12.26 -19.81 -20.02
C TRP A 577 11.12 -20.38 -19.18
N ALA A 578 9.96 -19.73 -19.16
CA ALA A 578 8.80 -20.19 -18.39
C ALA A 578 8.29 -21.56 -18.87
N ILE A 579 8.30 -21.80 -20.19
CA ILE A 579 8.00 -23.11 -20.77
C ILE A 579 9.04 -24.15 -20.31
N ALA A 580 10.33 -23.81 -20.31
CA ALA A 580 11.37 -24.71 -19.81
C ALA A 580 11.20 -25.01 -18.31
N LEU A 581 10.84 -24.01 -17.49
CA LEU A 581 10.59 -24.19 -16.05
C LEU A 581 9.46 -25.19 -15.77
N PHE A 582 8.42 -25.22 -16.61
CA PHE A 582 7.29 -26.13 -16.45
C PHE A 582 7.72 -27.61 -16.40
N PHE A 583 8.71 -27.98 -17.21
CA PHE A 583 9.21 -29.36 -17.26
C PHE A 583 10.30 -29.65 -16.22
N VAL A 584 10.99 -28.62 -15.74
CA VAL A 584 12.29 -28.77 -15.08
C VAL A 584 12.25 -28.38 -13.59
N PHE A 585 11.26 -27.63 -13.10
CA PHE A 585 11.23 -27.15 -11.72
C PHE A 585 10.95 -28.28 -10.70
N PRO A 586 11.82 -28.50 -9.69
CA PRO A 586 11.65 -29.60 -8.73
C PRO A 586 10.56 -29.29 -7.68
N GLY A 587 9.86 -30.35 -7.22
CA GLY A 587 8.90 -30.32 -6.11
C GLY A 587 9.53 -30.06 -4.73
N SER A 588 8.82 -30.37 -3.65
CA SER A 588 9.38 -30.28 -2.28
C SER A 588 10.28 -31.48 -1.95
N PRO A 589 11.05 -31.48 -0.84
CA PRO A 589 11.90 -32.62 -0.46
C PRO A 589 11.15 -33.96 -0.42
N GLN A 590 9.86 -33.91 -0.08
CA GLN A 590 8.96 -35.07 -0.02
C GLN A 590 8.56 -35.57 -1.41
N THR A 591 8.31 -34.67 -2.37
CA THR A 591 7.75 -35.00 -3.70
C THR A 591 8.75 -34.91 -4.85
N ALA A 592 10.00 -34.52 -4.59
CA ALA A 592 10.99 -34.29 -5.64
C ALA A 592 11.36 -35.59 -6.36
N LYS A 593 11.35 -35.54 -7.70
CA LYS A 593 11.80 -36.65 -8.55
C LYS A 593 13.33 -36.80 -8.47
N GLY A 594 13.83 -38.03 -8.50
CA GLY A 594 15.27 -38.33 -8.54
C GLY A 594 15.99 -38.41 -7.18
N PHE A 595 15.25 -38.61 -6.09
CA PHE A 595 15.79 -39.03 -4.79
C PHE A 595 15.27 -40.44 -4.46
N THR A 596 16.10 -41.30 -3.86
CA THR A 596 15.66 -42.60 -3.33
C THR A 596 14.84 -42.40 -2.05
N ALA A 597 14.12 -43.43 -1.60
CA ALA A 597 13.36 -43.36 -0.34
C ALA A 597 14.28 -43.05 0.86
N GLU A 598 15.45 -43.69 0.90
CA GLU A 598 16.49 -43.46 1.90
C GLU A 598 17.05 -42.03 1.85
N GLU A 599 17.38 -41.51 0.65
CA GLU A 599 17.83 -40.13 0.51
C GLU A 599 16.78 -39.12 0.98
N ARG A 600 15.47 -39.40 0.78
CA ARG A 600 14.39 -38.53 1.27
C ARG A 600 14.33 -38.49 2.80
N MET A 601 14.53 -39.62 3.47
CA MET A 601 14.60 -39.65 4.94
C MET A 601 15.79 -38.83 5.46
N LEU A 602 16.96 -39.00 4.86
CA LEU A 602 18.17 -38.23 5.23
C LEU A 602 18.00 -36.72 4.98
N LEU A 603 17.28 -36.34 3.91
CA LEU A 603 16.95 -34.94 3.64
C LEU A 603 16.03 -34.33 4.70
N LEU A 604 15.03 -35.07 5.17
CA LEU A 604 14.14 -34.62 6.25
C LEU A 604 14.90 -34.48 7.57
N GLU A 605 15.76 -35.44 7.88
CA GLU A 605 16.58 -35.42 9.10
C GLU A 605 17.56 -34.24 9.14
N ARG A 606 18.14 -33.86 7.99
CA ARG A 606 18.96 -32.63 7.91
C ARG A 606 18.22 -31.37 8.33
N VAL A 607 16.97 -31.24 7.87
CA VAL A 607 16.17 -30.03 8.09
C VAL A 607 15.49 -30.05 9.46
N ARG A 608 15.37 -31.22 10.11
CA ARG A 608 14.90 -31.37 11.50
C ARG A 608 15.68 -30.51 12.48
N ALA A 609 17.00 -30.40 12.31
CA ALA A 609 17.86 -29.55 13.13
C ALA A 609 17.47 -28.06 13.12
N ASN A 610 16.71 -27.59 12.12
CA ASN A 610 16.22 -26.21 12.08
C ASN A 610 15.12 -25.93 13.11
N ASN A 611 14.55 -26.96 13.74
CA ASN A 611 13.49 -26.83 14.75
C ASN A 611 12.25 -26.04 14.29
N ALA A 612 11.92 -26.13 13.00
CA ALA A 612 11.06 -25.15 12.36
C ALA A 612 9.86 -25.74 11.60
N GLY A 613 9.59 -27.04 11.80
CA GLY A 613 8.45 -27.76 11.24
C GLY A 613 8.62 -28.20 9.78
N ALA A 614 8.02 -29.33 9.44
CA ALA A 614 7.91 -29.82 8.07
C ALA A 614 6.85 -29.06 7.26
N GLU A 615 6.87 -29.22 5.93
CA GLU A 615 5.84 -28.67 5.04
C GLU A 615 4.44 -29.15 5.48
N ASN A 616 3.52 -28.21 5.67
CA ASN A 616 2.14 -28.52 6.05
C ASN A 616 1.15 -27.83 5.10
N ARG A 617 0.24 -28.60 4.52
CA ARG A 617 -0.79 -28.09 3.59
C ARG A 617 -2.02 -27.52 4.31
N THR A 618 -2.13 -27.74 5.61
CA THR A 618 -3.24 -27.23 6.42
C THR A 618 -2.96 -25.80 6.86
N PHE A 619 -3.91 -24.91 6.57
CA PHE A 619 -3.80 -23.49 6.89
C PHE A 619 -4.20 -23.24 8.35
N LYS A 620 -3.29 -22.71 9.16
CA LYS A 620 -3.49 -22.51 10.60
C LYS A 620 -3.66 -21.02 10.95
N TRP A 621 -4.89 -20.57 11.14
CA TRP A 621 -5.21 -19.16 11.43
C TRP A 621 -4.49 -18.60 12.68
N TYR A 622 -4.35 -19.39 13.73
CA TYR A 622 -3.69 -18.94 14.96
C TYR A 622 -2.22 -18.56 14.72
N GLN A 623 -1.52 -19.25 13.80
CA GLN A 623 -0.13 -18.96 13.44
C GLN A 623 0.00 -17.60 12.74
N ILE A 624 -1.03 -17.16 12.01
CA ILE A 624 -1.08 -15.83 11.38
C ILE A 624 -1.23 -14.74 12.44
N TYR A 625 -2.20 -14.91 13.34
CA TYR A 625 -2.39 -13.98 14.44
C TYR A 625 -1.12 -13.85 15.27
N GLU A 626 -0.46 -14.98 15.58
CA GLU A 626 0.82 -14.96 16.28
C GLU A 626 1.93 -14.27 15.49
N ALA A 627 1.99 -14.44 14.16
CA ALA A 627 2.92 -13.73 13.29
C ALA A 627 2.73 -12.21 13.39
N LEU A 628 1.51 -11.74 13.16
CA LEU A 628 1.16 -10.32 13.10
C LEU A 628 1.28 -9.61 14.46
N CYS A 629 1.09 -10.33 15.56
CA CYS A 629 1.32 -9.81 16.92
C CYS A 629 2.79 -9.93 17.38
N SER A 630 3.69 -10.54 16.59
CA SER A 630 5.10 -10.69 16.95
C SER A 630 5.88 -9.42 16.60
N TYR A 631 6.71 -8.94 17.52
CA TYR A 631 7.64 -7.85 17.23
C TYR A 631 8.64 -8.23 16.12
N HIS A 632 8.98 -9.52 15.95
CA HIS A 632 9.85 -9.99 14.87
C HIS A 632 9.28 -9.67 13.49
N PHE A 633 7.96 -9.81 13.31
CA PHE A 633 7.29 -9.48 12.05
C PHE A 633 7.49 -8.00 11.72
N TRP A 634 7.16 -7.12 12.66
CA TRP A 634 7.24 -5.68 12.45
C TRP A 634 8.68 -5.17 12.31
N CYS A 635 9.64 -5.71 13.07
CA CYS A 635 11.05 -5.37 12.89
C CYS A 635 11.56 -5.76 11.50
N ILE A 636 11.26 -6.98 11.02
CA ILE A 636 11.68 -7.43 9.69
C ILE A 636 10.95 -6.64 8.59
N PHE A 637 9.64 -6.41 8.74
CA PHE A 637 8.85 -5.58 7.84
C PHE A 637 9.44 -4.17 7.71
N LEU A 638 9.69 -3.49 8.83
CA LEU A 638 10.26 -2.13 8.84
C LEU A 638 11.69 -2.10 8.28
N LEU A 639 12.55 -3.04 8.65
CA LEU A 639 13.89 -3.14 8.07
C LEU A 639 13.84 -3.37 6.56
N SER A 640 12.88 -4.17 6.09
CA SER A 640 12.62 -4.43 4.68
C SER A 640 12.15 -3.19 3.95
N THR A 641 11.22 -2.42 4.54
CA THR A 641 10.78 -1.13 4.00
C THR A 641 11.92 -0.12 3.92
N LEU A 642 12.63 0.12 5.02
CA LEU A 642 13.69 1.12 5.09
C LEU A 642 14.86 0.78 4.16
N SER A 643 15.32 -0.48 4.15
CA SER A 643 16.42 -0.90 3.26
C SER A 643 16.04 -0.89 1.78
N SER A 644 14.76 -1.05 1.45
CA SER A 644 14.31 -1.06 0.04
C SER A 644 14.10 0.34 -0.54
N THR A 645 14.05 1.39 0.29
CA THR A 645 14.00 2.78 -0.21
C THR A 645 15.19 3.13 -1.12
N GLY A 646 16.37 2.56 -0.83
CA GLY A 646 17.57 2.70 -1.67
C GLY A 646 17.43 2.10 -3.06
N SER A 647 16.58 1.07 -3.22
CA SER A 647 16.25 0.53 -4.53
C SER A 647 15.60 1.58 -5.40
N GLY A 648 14.66 2.38 -4.88
CA GLY A 648 14.00 3.43 -5.66
C GLY A 648 14.98 4.42 -6.31
N ALA A 649 15.97 4.88 -5.56
CA ALA A 649 17.01 5.78 -6.08
C ALA A 649 17.85 5.13 -7.19
N VAL A 650 18.25 3.88 -6.99
CA VAL A 650 19.17 3.18 -7.90
C VAL A 650 18.46 2.59 -9.12
N THR A 651 17.39 1.82 -8.89
CA THR A 651 16.72 1.04 -9.93
C THR A 651 15.75 1.84 -10.77
N THR A 652 15.10 2.85 -10.18
CA THR A 652 14.13 3.69 -10.90
C THR A 652 14.81 4.92 -11.49
N PHE A 653 15.65 5.59 -10.71
CA PHE A 653 16.27 6.86 -11.10
C PHE A 653 17.72 6.77 -11.59
N GLY A 654 18.39 5.60 -11.57
CA GLY A 654 19.81 5.47 -11.92
C GLY A 654 20.20 6.10 -13.25
N SER A 655 19.59 5.65 -14.36
CA SER A 655 19.86 6.21 -15.69
C SER A 655 19.46 7.68 -15.82
N ILE A 656 18.39 8.09 -15.11
CA ILE A 656 17.88 9.47 -15.12
C ILE A 656 18.87 10.40 -14.40
N ILE A 657 19.40 9.97 -13.26
CA ILE A 657 20.37 10.70 -12.45
C ILE A 657 21.68 10.86 -13.22
N PHE A 658 22.19 9.80 -13.87
CA PHE A 658 23.38 9.92 -14.71
C PHE A 658 23.16 10.88 -15.90
N ASN A 659 22.01 10.79 -16.56
CA ASN A 659 21.69 11.72 -17.64
C ASN A 659 21.61 13.17 -17.12
N GLY A 660 21.00 13.38 -15.94
CA GLY A 660 20.98 14.68 -15.25
C GLY A 660 22.34 15.20 -14.81
N MET A 661 23.36 14.33 -14.67
CA MET A 661 24.76 14.75 -14.43
C MET A 661 25.49 15.19 -15.72
N GLY A 662 24.83 15.14 -16.88
CA GLY A 662 25.38 15.58 -18.17
C GLY A 662 25.90 14.46 -19.07
N PHE A 663 25.69 13.19 -18.73
CA PHE A 663 26.05 12.05 -19.59
C PHE A 663 24.99 11.81 -20.68
N SER A 664 25.40 11.35 -21.86
CA SER A 664 24.47 10.98 -22.93
C SER A 664 23.57 9.80 -22.52
N THR A 665 22.49 9.56 -23.27
CA THR A 665 21.57 8.42 -23.06
C THR A 665 22.31 7.09 -23.01
N PHE A 666 23.22 6.86 -23.97
CA PHE A 666 23.99 5.61 -24.06
C PHE A 666 25.04 5.49 -22.96
N GLU A 667 25.73 6.57 -22.59
CA GLU A 667 26.68 6.57 -21.47
C GLU A 667 25.96 6.32 -20.14
N SER A 668 24.83 6.98 -19.91
CA SER A 668 24.00 6.84 -18.71
C SER A 668 23.51 5.40 -18.53
N LEU A 669 23.17 4.72 -19.65
CA LEU A 669 22.83 3.31 -19.65
C LEU A 669 24.03 2.45 -19.19
N LEU A 670 25.20 2.65 -19.80
CA LEU A 670 26.42 1.87 -19.47
C LEU A 670 26.93 2.11 -18.04
N LEU A 671 26.69 3.30 -17.48
CA LEU A 671 27.03 3.63 -16.08
C LEU A 671 26.23 2.81 -15.05
N ASN A 672 25.22 2.05 -15.46
CA ASN A 672 24.53 1.05 -14.62
C ASN A 672 25.31 -0.27 -14.47
N ILE A 673 26.30 -0.56 -15.32
CA ILE A 673 27.06 -1.82 -15.23
C ILE A 673 27.80 -1.93 -13.89
N PRO A 674 28.53 -0.89 -13.41
CA PRO A 674 29.15 -0.92 -12.08
C PRO A 674 28.14 -1.07 -10.93
N ILE A 675 26.93 -0.51 -11.07
CA ILE A 675 25.82 -0.69 -10.11
C ILE A 675 25.48 -2.17 -9.99
N GLY A 676 25.28 -2.85 -11.14
CA GLY A 676 25.01 -4.28 -11.18
C GLY A 676 26.14 -5.13 -10.58
N ALA A 677 27.39 -4.81 -10.91
CA ALA A 677 28.56 -5.50 -10.38
C ALA A 677 28.67 -5.35 -8.86
N LEU A 678 28.48 -4.13 -8.34
CA LEU A 678 28.56 -3.86 -6.91
C LEU A 678 27.41 -4.54 -6.16
N ALA A 679 26.18 -4.51 -6.68
CA ALA A 679 25.06 -5.24 -6.11
C ALA A 679 25.35 -6.76 -6.05
N PHE A 680 25.90 -7.34 -7.12
CA PHE A 680 26.29 -8.76 -7.16
C PHE A 680 27.32 -9.10 -6.07
N ILE A 681 28.37 -8.28 -5.93
CA ILE A 681 29.45 -8.45 -4.95
C ILE A 681 28.92 -8.27 -3.52
N CYS A 682 28.19 -7.18 -3.25
CA CYS A 682 27.65 -6.86 -1.92
C CYS A 682 26.68 -7.95 -1.44
N VAL A 683 25.78 -8.43 -2.30
CA VAL A 683 24.84 -9.50 -1.96
C VAL A 683 25.59 -10.78 -1.62
N LEU A 684 26.48 -11.28 -2.49
CA LEU A 684 27.23 -12.50 -2.22
C LEU A 684 28.18 -12.37 -1.01
N GLY A 685 28.82 -11.21 -0.86
CA GLY A 685 29.67 -10.89 0.27
C GLY A 685 28.91 -10.95 1.60
N SER A 686 27.71 -10.35 1.65
CA SER A 686 26.85 -10.43 2.83
C SER A 686 26.43 -11.87 3.15
N GLY A 687 26.15 -12.67 2.11
CA GLY A 687 25.83 -14.09 2.23
C GLY A 687 26.99 -14.92 2.81
N TYR A 688 28.21 -14.64 2.35
CA TYR A 688 29.43 -15.27 2.84
C TYR A 688 29.72 -14.89 4.29
N ILE A 689 29.61 -13.60 4.66
CA ILE A 689 29.81 -13.11 6.02
C ILE A 689 28.81 -13.78 6.97
N GLY A 690 27.53 -13.81 6.61
CA GLY A 690 26.48 -14.43 7.42
C GLY A 690 26.61 -15.95 7.57
N ARG A 691 27.34 -16.63 6.66
CA ARG A 691 27.70 -18.05 6.79
C ARG A 691 28.97 -18.26 7.62
N LYS A 692 30.00 -17.45 7.41
CA LYS A 692 31.32 -17.64 8.02
C LYS A 692 31.34 -17.22 9.49
N TYR A 693 30.64 -16.15 9.83
CA TYR A 693 30.61 -15.60 11.18
C TYR A 693 29.23 -15.87 11.82
N PRO A 694 29.15 -16.73 12.85
CA PRO A 694 27.92 -16.95 13.59
C PRO A 694 27.40 -15.64 14.17
N ASN A 695 26.07 -15.48 14.19
CA ASN A 695 25.43 -14.28 14.73
C ASN A 695 25.85 -12.97 14.06
N ALA A 696 26.32 -12.95 12.81
CA ALA A 696 26.76 -11.71 12.16
C ALA A 696 25.66 -10.98 11.36
N ARG A 697 24.43 -11.52 11.28
CA ARG A 697 23.44 -11.09 10.28
C ARG A 697 23.00 -9.64 10.47
N LEU A 698 22.54 -9.27 11.66
CA LEU A 698 22.11 -7.89 11.93
C LEU A 698 23.26 -6.88 11.98
N HIS A 699 24.47 -7.32 12.34
CA HIS A 699 25.67 -6.48 12.17
C HIS A 699 26.01 -6.23 10.71
N THR A 700 25.81 -7.23 9.84
CA THR A 700 25.99 -7.09 8.39
C THR A 700 24.99 -6.08 7.82
N VAL A 701 23.73 -6.10 8.29
CA VAL A 701 22.74 -5.08 7.95
C VAL A 701 23.24 -3.68 8.35
N SER A 702 23.60 -3.47 9.61
CA SER A 702 24.04 -2.13 10.06
C SER A 702 25.32 -1.66 9.35
N ALA A 703 26.28 -2.55 9.14
CA ALA A 703 27.51 -2.24 8.40
C ALA A 703 27.22 -1.83 6.96
N SER A 704 26.23 -2.46 6.32
CA SER A 704 25.82 -2.09 4.96
C SER A 704 25.06 -0.76 4.88
N CYS A 705 24.44 -0.29 5.97
CA CYS A 705 23.80 1.03 6.01
C CYS A 705 24.82 2.18 5.94
N ILE A 706 26.03 2.00 6.47
CA ILE A 706 27.04 3.06 6.58
C ILE A 706 27.47 3.58 5.19
N PRO A 707 27.89 2.74 4.22
CA PRO A 707 28.20 3.21 2.87
C PRO A 707 27.02 3.90 2.19
N VAL A 708 25.78 3.46 2.42
CA VAL A 708 24.59 4.08 1.83
C VAL A 708 24.40 5.50 2.36
N ILE A 709 24.55 5.70 3.67
CA ILE A 709 24.49 7.02 4.31
C ILE A 709 25.59 7.93 3.77
N VAL A 710 26.83 7.43 3.68
CA VAL A 710 27.96 8.18 3.11
C VAL A 710 27.68 8.57 1.66
N GLY A 711 27.20 7.62 0.84
CA GLY A 711 26.85 7.86 -0.56
C GLY A 711 25.75 8.91 -0.73
N GLY A 712 24.69 8.82 0.07
CA GLY A 712 23.63 9.84 0.13
C GLY A 712 24.17 11.22 0.52
N CYS A 713 25.02 11.30 1.55
CA CYS A 713 25.64 12.57 1.98
C CYS A 713 26.52 13.18 0.88
N MET A 714 27.28 12.35 0.16
CA MET A 714 28.09 12.80 -0.98
C MET A 714 27.22 13.42 -2.08
N LEU A 715 26.11 12.79 -2.44
CA LEU A 715 25.20 13.29 -3.47
C LEU A 715 24.45 14.56 -3.05
N TRP A 716 24.05 14.62 -1.77
CA TRP A 716 23.36 15.76 -1.19
C TRP A 716 24.26 17.00 -1.07
N ARG A 717 25.49 16.84 -0.56
CA ARG A 717 26.35 17.99 -0.19
C ARG A 717 27.40 18.36 -1.22
N LEU A 718 27.85 17.46 -2.10
CA LEU A 718 28.89 17.80 -3.06
C LEU A 718 28.36 18.72 -4.18
N PRO A 719 29.14 19.73 -4.59
CA PRO A 719 28.80 20.58 -5.71
C PRO A 719 28.77 19.77 -7.02
N SER A 720 27.97 20.21 -7.98
CA SER A 720 27.81 19.53 -9.27
C SER A 720 29.12 19.46 -10.08
N SER A 721 30.10 20.31 -9.79
CA SER A 721 31.44 20.29 -10.41
C SER A 721 32.28 19.06 -10.04
N LYS A 722 31.94 18.33 -8.96
CA LYS A 722 32.66 17.14 -8.51
C LYS A 722 31.96 15.86 -8.97
N THR A 723 31.67 15.75 -10.26
CA THR A 723 30.89 14.65 -10.88
C THR A 723 31.43 13.26 -10.51
N ALA A 724 32.76 13.04 -10.58
CA ALA A 724 33.35 11.76 -10.23
C ALA A 724 33.06 11.32 -8.78
N ALA A 725 33.14 12.25 -7.82
CA ALA A 725 32.82 11.96 -6.43
C ALA A 725 31.32 11.70 -6.22
N ARG A 726 30.44 12.41 -6.95
CA ARG A 726 28.99 12.15 -6.94
C ARG A 726 28.65 10.76 -7.49
N ILE A 727 29.31 10.33 -8.56
CA ILE A 727 29.15 8.96 -9.12
C ILE A 727 29.59 7.90 -8.11
N ILE A 728 30.75 8.09 -7.45
CA ILE A 728 31.21 7.19 -6.39
C ILE A 728 30.16 7.12 -5.27
N GLY A 729 29.63 8.28 -4.83
CA GLY A 729 28.56 8.34 -3.84
C GLY A 729 27.32 7.55 -4.28
N PHE A 730 26.94 7.64 -5.56
CA PHE A 730 25.81 6.88 -6.12
C PHE A 730 26.07 5.37 -6.12
N TYR A 731 27.30 4.94 -6.40
CA TYR A 731 27.65 3.53 -6.31
C TYR A 731 27.58 3.01 -4.86
N LEU A 732 28.03 3.79 -3.88
CA LEU A 732 27.95 3.40 -2.46
C LEU A 732 26.51 3.13 -1.97
N ILE A 733 25.49 3.73 -2.60
CA ILE A 733 24.09 3.46 -2.27
C ILE A 733 23.74 1.98 -2.49
N ASN A 734 24.39 1.27 -3.41
CA ASN A 734 24.11 -0.16 -3.69
C ASN A 734 24.36 -1.10 -2.52
N PHE A 735 25.04 -0.67 -1.47
CA PHE A 735 25.15 -1.47 -0.24
C PHE A 735 23.78 -1.76 0.39
N PHE A 736 22.70 -1.05 0.00
CA PHE A 736 21.34 -1.41 0.39
C PHE A 736 20.96 -2.86 0.04
N SER A 737 21.49 -3.39 -1.08
CA SER A 737 21.18 -4.76 -1.54
C SER A 737 21.65 -5.81 -0.52
N ALA A 738 22.73 -5.52 0.20
CA ALA A 738 23.23 -6.37 1.28
C ALA A 738 22.32 -6.32 2.52
N ALA A 739 21.81 -5.14 2.92
CA ALA A 739 20.84 -5.03 4.01
C ALA A 739 19.56 -5.82 3.72
N TRP A 740 19.04 -5.64 2.50
CA TRP A 740 17.79 -6.25 2.07
C TRP A 740 17.88 -7.79 1.99
N VAL A 741 18.96 -8.36 1.45
CA VAL A 741 19.07 -9.82 1.34
C VAL A 741 19.17 -10.53 2.71
N GLN A 742 19.73 -9.86 3.72
CA GLN A 742 19.69 -10.38 5.09
C GLN A 742 18.26 -10.40 5.64
N CYS A 743 17.43 -9.41 5.31
CA CYS A 743 16.01 -9.40 5.67
C CYS A 743 15.24 -10.57 5.02
N ILE A 744 15.52 -10.86 3.74
CA ILE A 744 14.98 -12.04 3.06
C ILE A 744 15.34 -13.32 3.82
N ALA A 745 16.60 -13.50 4.20
CA ALA A 745 17.01 -14.70 4.92
C ALA A 745 16.35 -14.80 6.31
N MET A 746 16.23 -13.69 7.05
CA MET A 746 15.61 -13.66 8.37
C MET A 746 14.09 -13.89 8.33
N GLY A 747 13.41 -13.49 7.24
CA GLY A 747 11.95 -13.62 7.10
C GLY A 747 11.42 -15.04 7.27
N THR A 748 12.21 -16.07 6.95
CA THR A 748 11.80 -17.49 7.15
C THR A 748 12.64 -18.23 8.19
N SER A 749 13.86 -17.77 8.50
CA SER A 749 14.76 -18.47 9.44
C SER A 749 14.59 -18.03 10.91
N ASN A 750 14.04 -16.85 11.18
CA ASN A 750 13.85 -16.35 12.55
C ASN A 750 12.50 -16.72 13.17
N VAL A 751 11.71 -17.57 12.50
CA VAL A 751 10.41 -18.05 12.98
C VAL A 751 10.25 -19.55 12.67
N ALA A 752 9.40 -20.21 13.46
CA ALA A 752 8.97 -21.60 13.24
C ALA A 752 7.46 -21.65 12.98
N GLY A 753 7.00 -22.76 12.40
CA GLY A 753 5.62 -22.93 11.95
C GLY A 753 5.45 -22.57 10.48
N TYR A 754 4.86 -23.46 9.70
CA TYR A 754 4.77 -23.34 8.25
C TYR A 754 3.89 -22.16 7.81
N THR A 755 2.70 -22.01 8.42
CA THR A 755 1.80 -20.88 8.12
C THR A 755 2.43 -19.56 8.60
N LYS A 756 3.06 -19.55 9.78
CA LYS A 756 3.76 -18.38 10.33
C LYS A 756 4.92 -17.92 9.42
N LYS A 757 5.76 -18.84 8.96
CA LYS A 757 6.84 -18.56 8.00
C LYS A 757 6.32 -17.99 6.68
N ALA A 758 5.23 -18.53 6.16
CA ALA A 758 4.62 -18.02 4.94
C ALA A 758 4.06 -16.60 5.14
N THR A 759 3.47 -16.30 6.30
CA THR A 759 3.06 -14.93 6.66
C THR A 759 4.23 -13.98 6.81
N MET A 760 5.33 -14.40 7.45
CA MET A 760 6.55 -13.59 7.58
C MET A 760 7.23 -13.33 6.23
N ALA A 761 7.28 -14.33 5.35
CA ALA A 761 7.79 -14.17 3.98
C ALA A 761 6.93 -13.17 3.18
N ALA A 762 5.61 -13.27 3.27
CA ALA A 762 4.70 -12.30 2.67
C ALA A 762 4.91 -10.89 3.25
N GLY A 763 4.99 -10.75 4.57
CA GLY A 763 5.25 -9.47 5.25
C GLY A 763 6.59 -8.85 4.85
N THR A 764 7.64 -9.65 4.72
CA THR A 764 8.97 -9.20 4.26
C THR A 764 8.87 -8.55 2.87
N PHE A 765 8.14 -9.19 1.94
CA PHE A 765 7.92 -8.66 0.60
C PHE A 765 6.92 -7.51 0.54
N MET A 766 5.92 -7.45 1.43
CA MET A 766 5.08 -6.26 1.59
C MET A 766 5.92 -5.06 2.05
N GLY A 767 6.84 -5.27 3.00
CA GLY A 767 7.78 -4.25 3.44
C GLY A 767 8.66 -3.75 2.30
N TYR A 768 9.22 -4.67 1.51
CA TYR A 768 9.95 -4.34 0.28
C TYR A 768 9.14 -3.51 -0.71
N SER A 769 7.90 -3.92 -1.00
CA SER A 769 7.01 -3.17 -1.89
C SER A 769 6.75 -1.76 -1.36
N LEU A 770 6.48 -1.61 -0.06
CA LEU A 770 6.30 -0.31 0.57
C LEU A 770 7.55 0.57 0.44
N GLY A 771 8.74 0.00 0.64
CA GLY A 771 10.00 0.72 0.45
C GLY A 771 10.24 1.16 -1.00
N ASN A 772 9.87 0.32 -1.97
CA ASN A 772 9.94 0.65 -3.40
C ASN A 772 8.86 1.64 -3.86
N ILE A 773 7.83 1.89 -3.06
CA ILE A 773 6.88 2.99 -3.27
C ILE A 773 7.48 4.26 -2.67
N ILE A 774 7.88 4.22 -1.40
CA ILE A 774 8.44 5.38 -0.69
C ILE A 774 9.68 5.94 -1.39
N GLY A 775 10.61 5.07 -1.80
CA GLY A 775 11.88 5.45 -2.41
C GLY A 775 11.70 6.40 -3.59
N PRO A 776 11.09 5.97 -4.72
CA PRO A 776 10.88 6.82 -5.89
C PRO A 776 10.04 8.07 -5.60
N LEU A 777 9.06 8.00 -4.70
CA LEU A 777 8.22 9.15 -4.35
C LEU A 777 8.99 10.29 -3.68
N THR A 778 10.16 10.01 -3.10
CA THR A 778 11.04 11.05 -2.56
C THR A 778 11.85 11.80 -3.63
N PHE A 779 11.89 11.29 -4.88
CA PHE A 779 12.62 11.87 -5.99
C PHE A 779 11.66 12.61 -6.93
N ASP A 780 11.42 13.88 -6.64
CA ASP A 780 10.54 14.75 -7.42
C ASP A 780 11.30 15.44 -8.57
N ALA A 781 10.68 15.49 -9.74
CA ALA A 781 11.21 16.18 -10.93
C ALA A 781 11.48 17.67 -10.69
N ARG A 782 10.78 18.32 -9.75
CA ARG A 782 11.03 19.73 -9.35
C ARG A 782 12.45 19.98 -8.84
N TYR A 783 13.09 18.96 -8.27
CA TYR A 783 14.45 19.06 -7.75
C TYR A 783 15.48 18.47 -8.73
N ALA A 784 15.08 18.08 -9.93
CA ALA A 784 16.00 17.66 -10.97
C ALA A 784 16.95 18.82 -11.35
N PRO A 785 18.20 18.53 -11.73
CA PRO A 785 18.82 17.21 -11.84
C PRO A 785 19.49 16.71 -10.54
N ARG A 786 19.44 17.49 -9.45
CA ARG A 786 20.19 17.18 -8.23
C ARG A 786 19.47 16.22 -7.29
N TYR A 787 18.15 16.28 -7.22
CA TYR A 787 17.28 15.47 -6.37
C TYR A 787 17.67 15.49 -4.88
N ASP A 788 18.18 16.63 -4.39
CA ASP A 788 18.74 16.76 -3.04
C ASP A 788 17.79 16.26 -1.92
N PRO A 789 16.46 16.55 -1.93
CA PRO A 789 15.54 16.02 -0.92
C PRO A 789 15.37 14.49 -0.94
N GLY A 790 15.50 13.86 -2.11
CA GLY A 790 15.42 12.40 -2.24
C GLY A 790 16.60 11.70 -1.56
N PHE A 791 17.79 12.27 -1.68
CA PHE A 791 18.98 11.77 -0.97
C PHE A 791 18.95 12.05 0.53
N GLU A 792 18.35 13.16 0.97
CA GLU A 792 18.12 13.43 2.39
C GLU A 792 17.18 12.38 3.00
N ALA A 793 16.05 12.10 2.35
CA ALA A 793 15.12 11.06 2.79
C ALA A 793 15.78 9.68 2.86
N LEU A 794 16.60 9.34 1.85
CA LEU A 794 17.40 8.12 1.84
C LEU A 794 18.32 8.02 3.08
N ILE A 795 19.05 9.08 3.41
CA ILE A 795 19.94 9.11 4.59
C ILE A 795 19.14 8.84 5.87
N ILE A 796 17.99 9.49 6.03
CA ILE A 796 17.11 9.32 7.21
C ILE A 796 16.64 7.87 7.31
N CYS A 797 16.16 7.27 6.22
CA CYS A 797 15.69 5.88 6.21
C CYS A 797 16.81 4.90 6.63
N PHE A 798 18.03 5.08 6.12
CA PHE A 798 19.14 4.18 6.45
C PHE A 798 19.73 4.43 7.85
N ALA A 799 19.66 5.65 8.38
CA ALA A 799 20.00 5.94 9.77
C ALA A 799 19.04 5.23 10.73
N ILE A 800 17.74 5.26 10.45
CA ILE A 800 16.73 4.53 11.22
C ILE A 800 16.96 3.02 11.10
N ALA A 801 17.23 2.50 9.90
CA ALA A 801 17.51 1.08 9.69
C ALA A 801 18.75 0.59 10.46
N LEU A 802 19.79 1.43 10.53
CA LEU A 802 21.01 1.15 11.28
C LEU A 802 20.72 0.98 12.78
N VAL A 803 19.95 1.89 13.38
CA VAL A 803 19.57 1.81 14.80
C VAL A 803 18.62 0.63 15.04
N LEU A 804 17.58 0.49 14.20
CA LEU A 804 16.58 -0.56 14.32
C LEU A 804 17.19 -1.97 14.25
N SER A 805 18.17 -2.18 13.37
CA SER A 805 18.84 -3.48 13.26
C SER A 805 19.63 -3.86 14.52
N GLN A 806 20.24 -2.90 15.21
CA GLN A 806 20.92 -3.15 16.49
C GLN A 806 19.93 -3.36 17.64
N VAL A 807 18.84 -2.59 17.70
CA VAL A 807 17.77 -2.81 18.68
C VAL A 807 17.15 -4.20 18.50
N PHE A 808 16.83 -4.58 17.26
CA PHE A 808 16.24 -5.88 16.96
C PHE A 808 17.16 -7.03 17.39
N ARG A 809 18.46 -6.88 17.18
CA ARG A 809 19.46 -7.84 17.63
C ARG A 809 19.48 -7.99 19.15
N ALA A 810 19.51 -6.87 19.87
CA ALA A 810 19.54 -6.87 21.34
C ALA A 810 18.30 -7.55 21.93
N LEU A 811 17.12 -7.31 21.35
CA LEU A 811 15.87 -7.96 21.76
C LEU A 811 15.92 -9.49 21.56
N MET A 812 16.43 -9.96 20.42
CA MET A 812 16.57 -11.40 20.17
C MET A 812 17.63 -12.06 21.06
N ALA A 813 18.75 -11.38 21.32
CA ALA A 813 19.78 -11.87 22.23
C ALA A 813 19.23 -12.00 23.67
N LEU A 814 18.48 -11.00 24.13
CA LEU A 814 17.80 -11.04 25.43
C LEU A 814 16.78 -12.17 25.52
N GLN A 815 16.02 -12.39 24.45
CA GLN A 815 15.03 -13.46 24.38
C GLN A 815 15.68 -14.84 24.39
N ASN A 816 16.78 -15.04 23.64
CA ASN A 816 17.55 -16.29 23.69
C ASN A 816 18.10 -16.55 25.10
N HIS A 817 18.69 -15.53 25.74
CA HIS A 817 19.22 -15.66 27.10
C HIS A 817 18.14 -16.08 28.11
N ARG A 818 16.94 -15.46 28.05
CA ARG A 818 15.79 -15.85 28.90
C ARG A 818 15.34 -17.28 28.65
N ARG A 819 15.41 -17.75 27.40
CA ARG A 819 15.02 -19.12 27.04
C ARG A 819 16.06 -20.14 27.49
N ASP A 820 17.35 -19.81 27.39
CA ASP A 820 18.44 -20.64 27.92
C ASP A 820 18.33 -20.80 29.44
N GLN A 821 18.02 -19.72 30.15
CA GLN A 821 17.78 -19.78 31.61
C GLN A 821 16.56 -20.64 31.98
N ARG A 822 15.48 -20.59 31.19
CA ARG A 822 14.20 -21.22 31.55
C ARG A 822 14.07 -22.68 31.08
N PHE A 823 14.68 -23.01 29.94
CA PHE A 823 14.46 -24.30 29.26
C PHE A 823 15.76 -25.06 28.97
N GLY A 824 16.93 -24.49 29.30
CA GLY A 824 18.23 -25.13 29.01
C GLY A 824 18.62 -25.07 27.52
N PRO A 825 19.66 -25.82 27.10
CA PRO A 825 20.17 -25.80 25.73
C PRO A 825 19.16 -26.34 24.71
N PRO A 826 19.22 -25.89 23.44
CA PRO A 826 18.26 -26.31 22.41
C PRO A 826 18.39 -27.81 22.06
N THR A 827 17.27 -28.54 22.05
CA THR A 827 17.15 -29.94 21.59
C THR A 827 16.39 -30.03 20.26
N ALA A 828 16.60 -31.08 19.44
CA ALA A 828 15.97 -31.24 18.12
C ALA A 828 14.66 -32.07 18.12
N GLU A 829 14.13 -32.41 19.31
CA GLU A 829 13.02 -33.37 19.49
C GLU A 829 11.75 -32.96 18.73
N CYS A 830 11.35 -31.68 18.81
CA CYS A 830 10.16 -31.17 18.16
C CYS A 830 10.42 -30.67 16.71
N GLY A 831 11.57 -30.94 16.11
CA GLY A 831 12.03 -30.13 14.98
C GLY A 831 11.28 -30.31 13.66
N LEU A 832 10.61 -31.47 13.49
CA LEU A 832 9.73 -31.76 12.36
C LEU A 832 8.26 -31.41 12.64
N GLN A 833 7.89 -31.20 13.91
CA GLN A 833 6.52 -30.83 14.28
C GLN A 833 6.25 -29.39 13.85
N ASP A 834 5.09 -29.13 13.27
CA ASP A 834 4.67 -27.80 12.81
C ASP A 834 4.17 -26.93 13.98
N LEU A 835 5.08 -26.69 14.93
CA LEU A 835 4.95 -25.80 16.08
C LEU A 835 5.58 -24.44 15.76
N THR A 836 5.00 -23.39 16.32
CA THR A 836 5.54 -22.02 16.24
C THR A 836 6.78 -21.83 17.12
N ASP A 837 7.54 -20.75 16.93
CA ASP A 837 8.71 -20.42 17.77
C ASP A 837 8.35 -20.10 19.24
N LYS A 838 7.09 -19.77 19.51
CA LYS A 838 6.58 -19.65 20.89
C LYS A 838 6.26 -21.00 21.51
N GLU A 839 5.63 -21.90 20.75
CA GLU A 839 5.27 -23.25 21.20
C GLU A 839 6.51 -24.15 21.36
N ASN A 840 7.43 -24.11 20.39
CA ASN A 840 8.66 -24.88 20.44
C ASN A 840 9.67 -24.23 21.41
N LYS A 841 9.75 -24.74 22.65
CA LYS A 841 10.65 -24.28 23.72
C LYS A 841 12.15 -24.41 23.36
N SER A 842 12.49 -25.36 22.49
CA SER A 842 13.86 -25.60 22.02
C SER A 842 14.30 -24.66 20.90
N PHE A 843 13.40 -23.83 20.34
CA PHE A 843 13.77 -22.85 19.32
C PHE A 843 14.67 -21.74 19.89
N ARG A 844 15.66 -21.29 19.11
CA ARG A 844 16.53 -20.14 19.38
C ARG A 844 16.61 -19.26 18.14
N TYR A 845 16.53 -17.95 18.36
CA TYR A 845 16.53 -16.96 17.29
C TYR A 845 17.94 -16.75 16.75
N PRO A 846 18.20 -16.96 15.45
CA PRO A 846 19.46 -16.57 14.82
C PRO A 846 19.66 -15.04 14.87
N LEU A 847 20.86 -14.59 15.25
CA LEU A 847 21.18 -13.16 15.47
C LEU A 847 21.83 -12.45 14.28
#